data_AF-M3VDV7-F1
#
_entry.id   AF-M3VDV7-F1
#
_cell.length_a   1.000
_cell.length_b   1.000
_cell.length_c   1.000
_cell.angle_alpha   90.00
_cell.angle_beta   90.00
_cell.angle_gamma   90.00
#
_symmetry.space_group_name_H-M   'P 1'
#
loop_
_entity.id
_entity.type
_entity.pdbx_description
1 polymer ?
#
loop_
_entity_poly.entity_id
_entity_poly.type
_entity_poly.pdbx_seq_one_letter_code
_entity_poly.pdbx_strand_id
1 'polypeptide(L)'
;MPRPTHNESSYLPGLDGIRAVAVTVVLLYHLQVPGFRGGLLGVGVFFTLSGYLITSLLIATHQRTGGLNLKTFWLRRARRLLPAVVLVLIATLVTTAVVIPDKLGTYSGQALSALFYVNNWHTILSDTSYFERFGGPSPLSHMWSLSIEEQFYILWPLLLGLFYLVLRKRWLISLVTLGLALGSFFLLTTLAEAGFDNTRAYEGTDTRAGALLMGAALAFWWPARARTVTHNQRCVLDVAGIAGLAGIVYLCMTTGDNSLELYDWGIAVLTVATMGVLMAAVTPSTLVATVLSMQPFRWIGERSYGIYLWHMPLVAFLPGIIRGGSPLISSIVVVIATLVIASLSWRYVEDPIRKYGFRAALTTPRRHEDTMRAALWATAVAAFTTLARPFRSATPDDLPTEEPPMADEHPQEPVPSVTGWDPATAAPSQPRPLLEEPVDVVLRAPIVEETVDISAPAADDTPDVEPTPGGSAEPSSAETVRFRVPTGVTVLSKAPSVLNLPPKADETPTAPTAPIDDTDGDVTAAAAPDPEPIPAQASEQPEQRRSPARAVLATLVVLGLAVGSMVAVSKLNPDLPIVSALYKSDDGSSGIDEEIDEGPAPERYGPTLPAGQRRTKCSTVIHVGDSTSIGMSDPGMQPNVALRLEGRYREVGAKTYIEDVVGGRSSMERVNDQPNATESIEGALRRGVHGCWVIAMGINDTANVEVGGAGPVDMRIDNLLKPLVGQPVLWPTVITNRLNENPAYDNGAMRNFNRALVRACKRYPNLRVYDWAGETEQNWFQDGVHYTEAGYVERARRFAVALATMYPATDLPPAGCVLKSTSEVVPPQP
;
A
#
# COMPACT_ATOMS: atom_id res chain seq x y z
N MET A 1 -24.10 -11.00 -9.63
CA MET A 1 -24.92 -11.06 -8.42
C MET A 1 -25.37 -12.50 -8.27
N PRO A 2 -25.29 -13.12 -7.08
CA PRO A 2 -25.79 -14.48 -6.91
C PRO A 2 -27.27 -14.58 -7.32
N ARG A 3 -27.67 -15.70 -7.91
CA ARG A 3 -28.98 -15.89 -8.56
C ARG A 3 -30.13 -15.35 -7.70
N PRO A 4 -31.08 -14.58 -8.28
CA PRO A 4 -32.22 -14.02 -7.55
C PRO A 4 -33.03 -15.11 -6.85
N THR A 5 -33.54 -14.85 -5.65
CA THR A 5 -34.25 -15.86 -4.85
C THR A 5 -35.72 -16.02 -5.22
N HIS A 6 -36.29 -15.10 -6.01
CA HIS A 6 -37.72 -15.08 -6.36
C HIS A 6 -38.01 -14.76 -7.84
N ASN A 7 -37.01 -14.49 -8.68
CA ASN A 7 -37.25 -14.19 -10.09
C ASN A 7 -36.01 -14.42 -10.97
N GLU A 8 -35.87 -15.64 -11.50
CA GLU A 8 -34.75 -16.01 -12.37
C GLU A 8 -34.74 -15.23 -13.70
N SER A 9 -35.90 -14.77 -14.18
CA SER A 9 -36.02 -13.99 -15.42
C SER A 9 -35.20 -12.69 -15.42
N SER A 10 -34.79 -12.17 -14.26
CA SER A 10 -33.96 -10.97 -14.12
C SER A 10 -32.46 -11.24 -13.95
N TYR A 11 -32.02 -12.51 -13.94
CA TYR A 11 -30.62 -12.88 -13.75
C TYR A 11 -29.78 -12.66 -15.02
N LEU A 12 -28.62 -12.01 -14.88
CA LEU A 12 -27.66 -11.73 -15.95
C LEU A 12 -26.35 -12.50 -15.70
N PRO A 13 -26.22 -13.76 -16.17
CA PRO A 13 -25.07 -14.61 -15.88
C PRO A 13 -23.73 -14.05 -16.37
N GLY A 14 -23.68 -13.34 -17.49
CA GLY A 14 -22.46 -12.71 -17.99
C GLY A 14 -21.84 -11.70 -17.00
N LEU A 15 -22.65 -11.09 -16.13
CA LEU A 15 -22.16 -10.18 -15.08
C LEU A 15 -21.52 -10.90 -13.89
N ASP A 16 -21.64 -12.23 -13.80
CA ASP A 16 -20.80 -13.04 -12.91
C ASP A 16 -19.51 -13.45 -13.62
N GLY A 17 -19.53 -13.70 -14.93
CA GLY A 17 -18.28 -13.91 -15.68
C GLY A 17 -17.32 -12.71 -15.66
N ILE A 18 -17.83 -11.47 -15.73
CA ILE A 18 -16.98 -10.27 -15.51
C ILE A 18 -16.32 -10.30 -14.13
N ARG A 19 -17.05 -10.71 -13.08
CA ARG A 19 -16.50 -10.84 -11.72
C ARG A 19 -15.45 -11.94 -11.62
N ALA A 20 -15.64 -13.04 -12.33
CA ALA A 20 -14.69 -14.13 -12.36
C ALA A 20 -13.36 -13.68 -12.99
N VAL A 21 -13.39 -13.02 -14.15
CA VAL A 21 -12.20 -12.42 -14.76
C VAL A 21 -11.52 -11.44 -13.80
N ALA A 22 -12.29 -10.52 -13.20
CA ALA A 22 -11.79 -9.51 -12.27
C ALA A 22 -11.14 -10.11 -11.00
N VAL A 23 -11.75 -11.12 -10.36
CA VAL A 23 -11.14 -11.76 -9.17
C VAL A 23 -9.95 -12.63 -9.54
N THR A 24 -9.96 -13.27 -10.72
CA THR A 24 -8.82 -14.08 -11.18
C THR A 24 -7.58 -13.23 -11.38
N VAL A 25 -7.65 -12.08 -12.08
CA VAL A 25 -6.45 -11.23 -12.27
C VAL A 25 -5.95 -10.61 -10.96
N VAL A 26 -6.85 -10.30 -10.02
CA VAL A 26 -6.48 -9.86 -8.66
C VAL A 26 -5.74 -10.96 -7.88
N LEU A 27 -6.17 -12.22 -7.99
CA LEU A 27 -5.48 -13.34 -7.35
C LEU A 27 -4.11 -13.56 -7.98
N LEU A 28 -3.99 -13.54 -9.31
CA LEU A 28 -2.70 -13.70 -10.00
C LEU A 28 -1.70 -12.62 -9.59
N TYR A 29 -2.15 -11.38 -9.39
CA TYR A 29 -1.33 -10.28 -8.88
C TYR A 29 -0.85 -10.51 -7.43
N HIS A 30 -1.75 -10.78 -6.48
CA HIS A 30 -1.36 -10.97 -5.07
C HIS A 30 -0.54 -12.25 -4.83
N LEU A 31 -0.58 -13.20 -5.77
CA LEU A 31 0.25 -14.40 -5.80
C LEU A 31 1.55 -14.22 -6.60
N GLN A 32 1.85 -12.99 -7.06
CA GLN A 32 3.07 -12.62 -7.80
C GLN A 32 3.31 -13.48 -9.05
N VAL A 33 2.24 -13.94 -9.72
CA VAL A 33 2.36 -14.77 -10.92
C VAL A 33 3.02 -13.97 -12.05
N PRO A 34 4.11 -14.49 -12.66
CA PRO A 34 4.83 -13.78 -13.73
C PRO A 34 3.90 -13.32 -14.85
N GLY A 35 4.08 -12.07 -15.26
CA GLY A 35 3.27 -11.43 -16.30
C GLY A 35 1.93 -10.85 -15.85
N PHE A 36 1.59 -10.82 -14.55
CA PHE A 36 0.35 -10.19 -14.03
C PHE A 36 0.61 -9.01 -13.07
N ARG A 37 1.69 -8.24 -13.32
CA ARG A 37 2.14 -7.12 -12.44
C ARG A 37 1.09 -6.00 -12.29
N GLY A 38 0.16 -5.86 -13.23
CA GLY A 38 -0.94 -4.89 -13.17
C GLY A 38 -2.27 -5.45 -12.67
N GLY A 39 -2.34 -6.71 -12.22
CA GLY A 39 -3.62 -7.39 -11.92
C GLY A 39 -4.45 -6.77 -10.77
N LEU A 40 -3.87 -5.87 -9.98
CA LEU A 40 -4.62 -4.96 -9.09
C LEU A 40 -5.72 -4.18 -9.81
N LEU A 41 -5.55 -3.92 -11.11
CA LEU A 41 -6.54 -3.25 -11.96
C LEU A 41 -7.87 -4.03 -12.04
N GLY A 42 -7.89 -5.34 -11.74
CA GLY A 42 -9.14 -6.09 -11.60
C GLY A 42 -10.11 -5.48 -10.57
N VAL A 43 -9.62 -4.75 -9.56
CA VAL A 43 -10.45 -3.96 -8.64
C VAL A 43 -11.23 -2.85 -9.37
N GLY A 44 -10.63 -2.17 -10.35
CA GLY A 44 -11.32 -1.16 -11.16
C GLY A 44 -12.43 -1.74 -12.04
N VAL A 45 -12.31 -3.00 -12.44
CA VAL A 45 -13.37 -3.75 -13.14
C VAL A 45 -14.57 -3.96 -12.20
N PHE A 46 -14.32 -4.31 -10.93
CA PHE A 46 -15.36 -4.39 -9.90
C PHE A 46 -16.04 -3.03 -9.69
N PHE A 47 -15.29 -1.96 -9.50
CA PHE A 47 -15.81 -0.60 -9.32
C PHE A 47 -16.78 -0.20 -10.45
N THR A 48 -16.36 -0.35 -11.71
CA THR A 48 -17.19 -0.01 -12.88
C THR A 48 -18.46 -0.87 -12.95
N LEU A 49 -18.33 -2.19 -12.74
CA LEU A 49 -19.46 -3.14 -12.71
C LEU A 49 -20.44 -2.84 -11.57
N SER A 50 -19.94 -2.44 -10.41
CA SER A 50 -20.70 -2.14 -9.21
C SER A 50 -21.49 -0.84 -9.37
N GLY A 51 -20.86 0.21 -9.91
CA GLY A 51 -21.53 1.45 -10.30
C GLY A 51 -22.71 1.22 -11.25
N TYR A 52 -22.49 0.45 -12.31
CA TYR A 52 -23.53 0.10 -13.27
C TYR A 52 -24.68 -0.68 -12.64
N LEU A 53 -24.37 -1.71 -11.84
CA LEU A 53 -25.38 -2.61 -11.29
C LEU A 53 -26.26 -1.98 -10.22
N ILE A 54 -25.67 -1.18 -9.33
CA ILE A 54 -26.44 -0.47 -8.30
C ILE A 54 -27.36 0.56 -8.93
N THR A 55 -26.83 1.34 -9.87
CA THR A 55 -27.60 2.38 -10.55
C THR A 55 -28.73 1.77 -11.38
N SER A 56 -28.46 0.68 -12.12
CA SER A 56 -29.50 -0.07 -12.84
C SER A 56 -30.63 -0.56 -11.92
N LEU A 57 -30.29 -1.10 -10.75
CA LEU A 57 -31.27 -1.59 -9.76
C LEU A 57 -32.11 -0.45 -9.18
N LEU A 58 -31.49 0.68 -8.86
CA LEU A 58 -32.15 1.88 -8.33
C LEU A 58 -33.07 2.54 -9.38
N ILE A 59 -32.60 2.69 -10.62
CA ILE A 59 -33.40 3.16 -11.76
C ILE A 59 -34.61 2.25 -11.99
N ALA A 60 -34.42 0.93 -12.02
CA ALA A 60 -35.51 -0.03 -12.20
C ALA A 60 -36.53 -0.02 -11.05
N THR A 61 -36.08 0.27 -9.81
CA THR A 61 -36.96 0.44 -8.66
C THR A 61 -37.76 1.75 -8.78
N HIS A 62 -37.09 2.87 -9.06
CA HIS A 62 -37.74 4.16 -9.30
C HIS A 62 -38.79 4.10 -10.41
N GLN A 63 -38.51 3.38 -11.50
CA GLN A 63 -39.43 3.19 -12.62
C GLN A 63 -40.70 2.44 -12.23
N ARG A 64 -40.62 1.52 -11.26
CA ARG A 64 -41.74 0.66 -10.83
C ARG A 64 -42.54 1.24 -9.68
N THR A 65 -41.91 1.99 -8.77
CA THR A 65 -42.53 2.44 -7.51
C THR A 65 -42.45 3.94 -7.26
N GLY A 66 -41.97 4.74 -8.23
CA GLY A 66 -41.84 6.20 -8.09
C GLY A 66 -40.75 6.68 -7.10
N GLY A 67 -39.99 5.76 -6.50
CA GLY A 67 -38.98 6.06 -5.49
C GLY A 67 -37.98 4.92 -5.31
N LEU A 68 -36.87 5.18 -4.59
CA LEU A 68 -35.70 4.29 -4.56
C LEU A 68 -35.76 3.11 -3.56
N ASN A 69 -36.71 3.11 -2.61
CA ASN A 69 -36.87 2.09 -1.56
C ASN A 69 -35.54 1.71 -0.84
N LEU A 70 -34.83 2.74 -0.35
CA LEU A 70 -33.48 2.62 0.22
C LEU A 70 -33.36 1.61 1.35
N LYS A 71 -34.37 1.53 2.24
CA LYS A 71 -34.43 0.54 3.33
C LYS A 71 -34.34 -0.90 2.82
N THR A 72 -35.06 -1.22 1.74
CA THR A 72 -35.05 -2.56 1.13
C THR A 72 -33.74 -2.81 0.37
N PHE A 73 -33.21 -1.79 -0.29
CA PHE A 73 -31.92 -1.82 -0.97
C PHE A 73 -30.77 -2.15 -0.01
N TRP A 74 -30.58 -1.35 1.05
CA TRP A 74 -29.51 -1.55 2.03
C TRP A 74 -29.69 -2.85 2.81
N LEU A 75 -30.91 -3.24 3.19
CA LEU A 75 -31.15 -4.51 3.90
C LEU A 75 -30.78 -5.73 3.04
N ARG A 76 -31.01 -5.67 1.71
CA ARG A 76 -30.55 -6.72 0.78
C ARG A 76 -29.03 -6.72 0.61
N ARG A 77 -28.38 -5.56 0.61
CA ARG A 77 -26.91 -5.42 0.53
C ARG A 77 -26.24 -5.96 1.80
N ALA A 78 -26.69 -5.53 2.97
CA ALA A 78 -26.20 -5.98 4.28
C ALA A 78 -26.30 -7.51 4.44
N ARG A 79 -27.44 -8.13 4.10
CA ARG A 79 -27.62 -9.60 4.11
C ARG A 79 -26.70 -10.36 3.16
N ARG A 80 -26.13 -9.71 2.16
CA ARG A 80 -25.25 -10.32 1.17
C ARG A 80 -23.77 -10.25 1.57
N LEU A 81 -23.35 -9.20 2.28
CA LEU A 81 -21.92 -8.86 2.41
C LEU A 81 -21.42 -8.87 3.86
N LEU A 82 -22.18 -8.29 4.79
CA LEU A 82 -21.81 -8.24 6.19
C LEU A 82 -21.50 -9.62 6.80
N PRO A 83 -22.22 -10.73 6.49
CA PRO A 83 -21.91 -12.04 7.05
C PRO A 83 -20.51 -12.56 6.70
N ALA A 84 -20.05 -12.37 5.45
CA ALA A 84 -18.76 -12.86 5.03
C ALA A 84 -17.63 -11.99 5.61
N VAL A 85 -17.80 -10.66 5.59
CA VAL A 85 -16.77 -9.75 6.12
C VAL A 85 -16.55 -9.96 7.62
N VAL A 86 -17.62 -10.05 8.42
CA VAL A 86 -17.53 -10.30 9.87
C VAL A 86 -16.86 -11.65 10.14
N LEU A 87 -17.19 -12.67 9.37
CA LEU A 87 -16.58 -14.00 9.52
C LEU A 87 -15.08 -13.99 9.22
N VAL A 88 -14.65 -13.30 8.15
CA VAL A 88 -13.24 -13.17 7.75
C VAL A 88 -12.45 -12.36 8.76
N LEU A 89 -13.02 -11.26 9.28
CA LEU A 89 -12.39 -10.44 10.31
C LEU A 89 -12.19 -11.23 11.60
N ILE A 90 -13.21 -11.95 12.09
CA ILE A 90 -13.09 -12.79 13.29
C ILE A 90 -12.06 -13.92 13.05
N ALA A 91 -12.09 -14.58 11.89
CA ALA A 91 -11.12 -15.63 11.56
C ALA A 91 -9.68 -15.10 11.53
N THR A 92 -9.47 -13.92 10.96
CA THR A 92 -8.16 -13.27 10.88
C THR A 92 -7.65 -12.90 12.26
N LEU A 93 -8.48 -12.30 13.13
CA LEU A 93 -8.10 -11.92 14.49
C LEU A 93 -7.82 -13.14 15.39
N VAL A 94 -8.66 -14.19 15.31
CA VAL A 94 -8.42 -15.44 16.06
C VAL A 94 -7.14 -16.13 15.59
N THR A 95 -6.87 -16.16 14.28
CA THR A 95 -5.61 -16.69 13.74
C THR A 95 -4.42 -15.85 14.19
N THR A 96 -4.53 -14.52 14.15
CA THR A 96 -3.48 -13.60 14.64
C THR A 96 -3.15 -13.88 16.10
N ALA A 97 -4.16 -13.99 16.97
CA ALA A 97 -3.98 -14.26 18.39
C ALA A 97 -3.29 -15.61 18.70
N VAL A 98 -3.32 -16.57 17.76
CA VAL A 98 -2.75 -17.92 17.91
C VAL A 98 -1.38 -18.06 17.22
N VAL A 99 -1.13 -17.30 16.15
CA VAL A 99 0.07 -17.42 15.31
C VAL A 99 1.06 -16.27 15.53
N ILE A 100 0.59 -15.03 15.64
CA ILE A 100 1.41 -13.81 15.76
C ILE A 100 0.75 -12.85 16.77
N PRO A 101 0.68 -13.20 18.07
CA PRO A 101 -0.10 -12.47 19.07
C PRO A 101 0.29 -11.00 19.18
N ASP A 102 1.56 -10.65 18.97
CA ASP A 102 2.07 -9.27 19.08
C ASP A 102 1.48 -8.33 18.01
N LYS A 103 1.02 -8.86 16.86
CA LYS A 103 0.35 -8.09 15.81
C LYS A 103 -1.16 -7.95 16.03
N LEU A 104 -1.72 -8.55 17.09
CA LEU A 104 -3.17 -8.52 17.35
C LEU A 104 -3.71 -7.10 17.56
N GLY A 105 -2.94 -6.21 18.20
CA GLY A 105 -3.32 -4.80 18.35
C GLY A 105 -3.47 -4.09 17.00
N THR A 106 -2.42 -4.15 16.17
CA THR A 106 -2.39 -3.56 14.82
C THR A 106 -3.52 -4.08 13.94
N TYR A 107 -3.70 -5.40 13.86
CA TYR A 107 -4.74 -6.00 13.02
C TYR A 107 -6.16 -5.82 13.59
N SER A 108 -6.32 -5.56 14.90
CA SER A 108 -7.62 -5.16 15.47
C SER A 108 -8.04 -3.76 15.02
N GLY A 109 -7.11 -2.81 14.91
CA GLY A 109 -7.38 -1.48 14.33
C GLY A 109 -7.82 -1.57 12.87
N GLN A 110 -7.06 -2.31 12.06
CA GLN A 110 -7.41 -2.57 10.66
C GLN A 110 -8.76 -3.28 10.54
N ALA A 111 -9.03 -4.33 11.33
CA ALA A 111 -10.31 -5.04 11.32
C ALA A 111 -11.50 -4.15 11.72
N LEU A 112 -11.33 -3.26 12.70
CA LEU A 112 -12.36 -2.30 13.09
C LEU A 112 -12.66 -1.31 11.97
N SER A 113 -11.60 -0.77 11.32
CA SER A 113 -11.75 0.13 10.18
C SER A 113 -12.42 -0.54 8.98
N ALA A 114 -12.11 -1.82 8.72
CA ALA A 114 -12.73 -2.62 7.67
C ALA A 114 -14.20 -2.96 7.97
N LEU A 115 -14.56 -3.21 9.24
CA LEU A 115 -15.93 -3.45 9.68
C LEU A 115 -16.83 -2.22 9.43
N PHE A 116 -16.29 -1.02 9.64
CA PHE A 116 -16.98 0.24 9.38
C PHE A 116 -16.78 0.78 7.96
N TYR A 117 -16.12 0.02 7.08
CA TYR A 117 -15.84 0.40 5.69
C TYR A 117 -15.11 1.74 5.55
N VAL A 118 -14.11 1.96 6.40
CA VAL A 118 -13.20 3.13 6.39
C VAL A 118 -11.73 2.69 6.36
N ASN A 119 -11.43 1.45 5.99
CA ASN A 119 -10.05 0.92 5.97
C ASN A 119 -9.14 1.71 5.03
N ASN A 120 -9.65 2.21 3.91
CA ASN A 120 -8.87 3.05 3.00
C ASN A 120 -8.42 4.36 3.70
N TRP A 121 -9.33 5.03 4.41
CA TRP A 121 -9.00 6.23 5.17
C TRP A 121 -8.15 5.94 6.41
N HIS A 122 -8.32 4.79 7.06
CA HIS A 122 -7.40 4.35 8.11
C HIS A 122 -5.98 4.20 7.55
N THR A 123 -5.79 3.51 6.42
CA THR A 123 -4.46 3.38 5.78
C THR A 123 -3.87 4.76 5.42
N ILE A 124 -4.67 5.63 4.81
CA ILE A 124 -4.25 6.99 4.41
C ILE A 124 -3.86 7.87 5.61
N LEU A 125 -4.55 7.75 6.75
CA LEU A 125 -4.37 8.63 7.92
C LEU A 125 -3.45 8.07 9.01
N SER A 126 -3.01 6.82 8.90
CA SER A 126 -2.12 6.22 9.89
C SER A 126 -0.64 6.49 9.63
N ASP A 127 -0.31 7.17 8.52
CA ASP A 127 1.03 7.37 7.96
C ASP A 127 1.88 6.08 7.91
N THR A 128 1.20 4.92 7.92
CA THR A 128 1.75 3.63 7.51
C THR A 128 2.00 3.72 6.02
N SER A 129 3.13 4.32 5.67
CA SER A 129 3.54 4.55 4.29
C SER A 129 3.46 3.26 3.47
N TYR A 130 3.47 3.38 2.15
CA TYR A 130 3.66 2.25 1.23
C TYR A 130 4.82 1.33 1.69
N PHE A 131 5.85 1.90 2.31
CA PHE A 131 7.01 1.23 2.89
C PHE A 131 6.72 0.40 4.17
N GLU A 132 5.61 0.57 4.90
CA GLU A 132 5.27 -0.36 6.00
C GLU A 132 4.75 -1.73 5.52
N ARG A 133 4.50 -1.90 4.21
CA ARG A 133 4.21 -3.22 3.60
C ARG A 133 5.41 -4.19 3.65
N PHE A 134 6.57 -3.70 4.08
CA PHE A 134 7.82 -4.45 4.21
C PHE A 134 7.86 -5.47 5.36
N GLY A 135 6.90 -5.43 6.30
CA GLY A 135 6.70 -6.47 7.31
C GLY A 135 5.96 -7.73 6.81
N GLY A 136 5.83 -7.89 5.49
CA GLY A 136 4.97 -8.90 4.85
C GLY A 136 3.55 -8.40 4.59
N PRO A 137 2.78 -9.05 3.71
CA PRO A 137 1.45 -8.59 3.33
C PRO A 137 0.47 -8.65 4.51
N SER A 138 -0.04 -7.50 4.96
CA SER A 138 -1.10 -7.48 5.98
C SER A 138 -2.30 -8.32 5.50
N PRO A 139 -2.87 -9.18 6.37
CA PRO A 139 -4.01 -10.02 6.01
C PRO A 139 -5.27 -9.25 5.65
N LEU A 140 -5.34 -7.94 5.98
CA LEU A 140 -6.50 -7.07 5.73
C LEU A 140 -6.18 -5.91 4.78
N SER A 141 -4.98 -5.89 4.17
CA SER A 141 -4.54 -4.83 3.26
C SER A 141 -5.51 -4.58 2.10
N HIS A 142 -6.11 -5.62 1.53
CA HIS A 142 -7.08 -5.54 0.42
C HIS A 142 -8.44 -4.90 0.78
N MET A 143 -8.72 -4.65 2.06
CA MET A 143 -10.01 -4.14 2.54
C MET A 143 -10.29 -2.67 2.18
N TRP A 144 -9.29 -1.92 1.69
CA TRP A 144 -9.46 -0.54 1.20
C TRP A 144 -10.51 -0.47 0.08
N SER A 145 -10.50 -1.43 -0.84
CA SER A 145 -11.36 -1.39 -2.04
C SER A 145 -12.84 -1.65 -1.72
N LEU A 146 -13.10 -2.58 -0.78
CA LEU A 146 -14.44 -2.83 -0.26
C LEU A 146 -14.96 -1.61 0.50
N SER A 147 -14.09 -0.89 1.19
CA SER A 147 -14.45 0.34 1.90
C SER A 147 -15.00 1.38 0.91
N ILE A 148 -14.30 1.61 -0.20
CA ILE A 148 -14.76 2.50 -1.28
C ILE A 148 -16.08 2.03 -1.90
N GLU A 149 -16.23 0.72 -2.20
CA GLU A 149 -17.48 0.17 -2.75
C GLU A 149 -18.67 0.41 -1.80
N GLU A 150 -18.54 0.10 -0.51
CA GLU A 150 -19.65 0.22 0.45
C GLU A 150 -19.97 1.68 0.80
N GLN A 151 -18.96 2.56 0.86
CA GLN A 151 -19.18 4.01 0.91
C GLN A 151 -20.02 4.48 -0.29
N PHE A 152 -19.71 4.01 -1.51
CA PHE A 152 -20.54 4.29 -2.69
C PHE A 152 -21.97 3.72 -2.55
N TYR A 153 -22.17 2.53 -1.99
CA TYR A 153 -23.52 1.99 -1.79
C TYR A 153 -24.35 2.69 -0.70
N ILE A 154 -23.72 3.45 0.19
CA ILE A 154 -24.41 4.32 1.15
C ILE A 154 -24.71 5.68 0.50
N LEU A 155 -23.70 6.32 -0.10
CA LEU A 155 -23.79 7.69 -0.61
C LEU A 155 -24.51 7.79 -1.95
N TRP A 156 -24.25 6.90 -2.91
CA TRP A 156 -24.82 7.00 -4.24
C TRP A 156 -26.36 6.93 -4.29
N PRO A 157 -27.05 6.05 -3.54
CA PRO A 157 -28.51 6.05 -3.53
C PRO A 157 -29.12 7.35 -2.97
N LEU A 158 -28.42 8.02 -2.04
CA LEU A 158 -28.83 9.32 -1.50
C LEU A 158 -28.63 10.43 -2.53
N LEU A 159 -27.45 10.49 -3.16
CA LEU A 159 -27.14 11.43 -4.24
C LEU A 159 -28.09 11.27 -5.44
N LEU A 160 -28.36 10.03 -5.85
CA LEU A 160 -29.31 9.74 -6.92
C LEU A 160 -30.74 10.18 -6.56
N GLY A 161 -31.15 10.03 -5.30
CA GLY A 161 -32.43 10.54 -4.81
C GLY A 161 -32.50 12.07 -4.89
N LEU A 162 -31.44 12.76 -4.46
CA LEU A 162 -31.31 14.21 -4.58
C LEU A 162 -31.32 14.67 -6.05
N PHE A 163 -30.62 13.96 -6.95
CA PHE A 163 -30.61 14.26 -8.38
C PHE A 163 -31.98 14.08 -9.04
N TYR A 164 -32.76 13.06 -8.65
CA TYR A 164 -34.15 12.93 -9.10
C TYR A 164 -35.05 14.04 -8.57
N LEU A 165 -34.83 14.52 -7.34
CA LEU A 165 -35.59 15.61 -6.74
C LEU A 165 -35.32 16.97 -7.43
N VAL A 166 -34.03 17.27 -7.67
CA VAL A 166 -33.54 18.58 -8.15
C VAL A 166 -33.51 18.66 -9.69
N LEU A 167 -32.80 17.73 -10.35
CA LEU A 167 -32.56 17.82 -11.80
C LEU A 167 -33.74 17.28 -12.62
N ARG A 168 -34.44 16.26 -12.08
CA ARG A 168 -35.65 15.59 -12.62
C ARG A 168 -35.50 14.89 -13.99
N LYS A 169 -34.70 15.43 -14.92
CA LYS A 169 -34.44 14.88 -16.25
C LYS A 169 -33.26 13.91 -16.20
N ARG A 170 -33.46 12.65 -16.60
CA ARG A 170 -32.44 11.59 -16.54
C ARG A 170 -31.12 11.92 -17.26
N TRP A 171 -31.19 12.66 -18.37
CA TRP A 171 -29.99 13.06 -19.11
C TRP A 171 -29.14 14.08 -18.35
N LEU A 172 -29.75 15.01 -17.60
CA LEU A 172 -29.03 15.93 -16.70
C LEU A 172 -28.37 15.16 -15.56
N ILE A 173 -29.08 14.20 -14.94
CA ILE A 173 -28.51 13.33 -13.90
C ILE A 173 -27.28 12.61 -14.42
N SER A 174 -27.38 12.01 -15.61
CA SER A 174 -26.28 11.31 -16.26
C SER A 174 -25.11 12.24 -16.62
N LEU A 175 -25.37 13.46 -17.12
CA LEU A 175 -24.34 14.45 -17.43
C LEU A 175 -23.59 14.93 -16.17
N VAL A 176 -24.31 15.19 -15.07
CA VAL A 176 -23.70 15.53 -13.76
C VAL A 176 -22.89 14.35 -13.22
N THR A 177 -23.39 13.11 -13.37
CA THR A 177 -22.66 11.89 -12.97
C THR A 177 -21.35 11.76 -13.75
N LEU A 178 -21.37 12.02 -15.07
CA LEU A 178 -20.18 12.03 -15.91
C LEU A 178 -19.20 13.15 -15.51
N GLY A 179 -19.69 14.36 -15.22
CA GLY A 179 -18.86 15.46 -14.73
C GLY A 179 -18.14 15.14 -13.42
N LEU A 180 -18.84 14.50 -12.47
CA LEU A 180 -18.24 14.01 -11.23
C LEU A 180 -17.23 12.89 -11.48
N ALA A 181 -17.48 12.00 -12.46
CA ALA A 181 -16.54 10.95 -12.83
C ALA A 181 -15.23 11.53 -13.40
N LEU A 182 -15.34 12.51 -14.30
CA LEU A 182 -14.19 13.22 -14.88
C LEU A 182 -13.44 14.04 -13.83
N GLY A 183 -14.15 14.70 -12.91
CA GLY A 183 -13.51 15.40 -11.77
C GLY A 183 -12.76 14.46 -10.83
N SER A 184 -13.27 13.25 -10.63
CA SER A 184 -12.60 12.19 -9.85
C SER A 184 -11.32 11.69 -10.52
N PHE A 185 -11.35 11.43 -11.84
CA PHE A 185 -10.14 11.08 -12.59
C PHE A 185 -9.14 12.24 -12.67
N PHE A 186 -9.60 13.48 -12.84
CA PHE A 186 -8.72 14.64 -12.78
C PHE A 186 -8.01 14.72 -11.42
N LEU A 187 -8.77 14.57 -10.31
CA LEU A 187 -8.20 14.56 -8.97
C LEU A 187 -7.19 13.42 -8.75
N LEU A 188 -7.47 12.22 -9.31
CA LEU A 188 -6.52 11.10 -9.33
C LEU A 188 -5.21 11.48 -10.02
N THR A 189 -5.27 12.07 -11.22
CA THR A 189 -4.07 12.49 -11.97
C THR A 189 -3.32 13.64 -11.29
N THR A 190 -4.01 14.56 -10.62
CA THR A 190 -3.34 15.71 -9.94
C THR A 190 -2.76 15.37 -8.57
N LEU A 191 -3.19 14.27 -7.94
CA LEU A 191 -2.65 13.78 -6.67
C LEU A 191 -1.61 12.66 -6.86
N ALA A 192 -1.44 12.18 -8.10
CA ALA A 192 -0.45 11.17 -8.41
C ALA A 192 0.88 11.83 -8.81
N GLU A 193 1.96 11.47 -8.11
CA GLU A 193 3.28 12.07 -8.33
C GLU A 193 4.35 10.96 -8.40
N ALA A 194 5.27 11.06 -9.38
CA ALA A 194 6.33 10.08 -9.54
C ALA A 194 7.30 10.11 -8.35
N GLY A 195 7.56 8.93 -7.76
CA GLY A 195 8.50 8.79 -6.63
C GLY A 195 7.93 9.19 -5.26
N PHE A 196 6.64 9.49 -5.16
CA PHE A 196 5.95 9.76 -3.89
C PHE A 196 5.04 8.61 -3.45
N ASP A 197 4.59 8.64 -2.19
CA ASP A 197 3.59 7.68 -1.70
C ASP A 197 2.22 7.99 -2.31
N ASN A 198 1.88 7.23 -3.35
CA ASN A 198 0.63 7.36 -4.07
C ASN A 198 -0.58 6.71 -3.34
N THR A 199 -0.45 6.27 -2.08
CA THR A 199 -1.54 5.65 -1.31
C THR A 199 -2.77 6.57 -1.23
N ARG A 200 -2.59 7.88 -1.03
CA ARG A 200 -3.70 8.86 -1.03
C ARG A 200 -4.38 8.99 -2.40
N ALA A 201 -3.63 8.91 -3.49
CA ALA A 201 -4.17 8.93 -4.85
C ALA A 201 -4.88 7.61 -5.18
N TYR A 202 -4.31 6.48 -4.77
CA TYR A 202 -4.77 5.14 -5.14
C TYR A 202 -5.93 4.60 -4.29
N GLU A 203 -5.94 4.89 -2.99
CA GLU A 203 -6.97 4.41 -2.04
C GLU A 203 -8.00 5.51 -1.67
N GLY A 204 -7.87 6.72 -2.22
CA GLY A 204 -8.84 7.81 -2.02
C GLY A 204 -10.23 7.48 -2.59
N THR A 205 -11.28 7.62 -1.78
CA THR A 205 -12.66 7.42 -2.27
C THR A 205 -13.02 8.40 -3.38
N ASP A 206 -12.53 9.63 -3.27
CA ASP A 206 -12.73 10.76 -4.19
C ASP A 206 -11.96 10.63 -5.50
N THR A 207 -10.75 10.06 -5.49
CA THR A 207 -9.93 9.78 -6.68
C THR A 207 -10.36 8.50 -7.41
N ARG A 208 -10.93 7.53 -6.68
CA ARG A 208 -11.38 6.24 -7.27
C ARG A 208 -12.87 6.19 -7.62
N ALA A 209 -13.65 7.19 -7.23
CA ALA A 209 -15.07 7.31 -7.59
C ALA A 209 -15.31 7.34 -9.11
N GLY A 210 -14.35 7.77 -9.93
CA GLY A 210 -14.46 7.87 -11.38
C GLY A 210 -14.97 6.59 -12.05
N ALA A 211 -14.40 5.44 -11.72
CA ALA A 211 -14.83 4.15 -12.27
C ALA A 211 -16.28 3.79 -11.87
N LEU A 212 -16.64 3.98 -10.59
CA LEU A 212 -18.00 3.77 -10.07
C LEU A 212 -19.02 4.70 -10.76
N LEU A 213 -18.67 5.98 -10.94
CA LEU A 213 -19.52 6.99 -11.55
C LEU A 213 -19.66 6.80 -13.07
N MET A 214 -18.61 6.38 -13.77
CA MET A 214 -18.70 5.98 -15.20
C MET A 214 -19.64 4.78 -15.38
N GLY A 215 -19.53 3.77 -14.51
CA GLY A 215 -20.48 2.65 -14.47
C GLY A 215 -21.91 3.12 -14.21
N ALA A 216 -22.10 4.04 -13.26
CA ALA A 216 -23.40 4.62 -12.95
C ALA A 216 -23.99 5.43 -14.11
N ALA A 217 -23.18 6.24 -14.80
CA ALA A 217 -23.58 6.97 -16.00
C ALA A 217 -24.02 6.01 -17.13
N LEU A 218 -23.26 4.94 -17.36
CA LEU A 218 -23.59 3.91 -18.36
C LEU A 218 -24.97 3.27 -18.10
N ALA A 219 -25.38 3.10 -16.84
CA ALA A 219 -26.69 2.54 -16.50
C ALA A 219 -27.88 3.39 -16.98
N PHE A 220 -27.69 4.70 -17.21
CA PHE A 220 -28.71 5.56 -17.82
C PHE A 220 -28.78 5.41 -19.34
N TRP A 221 -27.63 5.25 -20.00
CA TRP A 221 -27.54 5.17 -21.47
C TRP A 221 -27.79 3.76 -22.03
N TRP A 222 -27.39 2.73 -21.28
CA TRP A 222 -27.43 1.33 -21.69
C TRP A 222 -28.14 0.43 -20.66
N PRO A 223 -29.47 0.57 -20.45
CA PRO A 223 -30.19 -0.25 -19.50
C PRO A 223 -30.21 -1.72 -19.95
N ALA A 224 -29.89 -2.64 -19.02
CA ALA A 224 -29.78 -4.06 -19.33
C ALA A 224 -31.06 -4.62 -19.97
N ARG A 225 -30.91 -5.37 -21.06
CA ARG A 225 -32.01 -5.99 -21.85
C ARG A 225 -33.07 -5.03 -22.42
N ALA A 226 -32.91 -3.71 -22.33
CA ALA A 226 -33.90 -2.77 -22.84
C ALA A 226 -33.85 -2.56 -24.37
N ARG A 227 -32.88 -3.14 -25.07
CA ARG A 227 -32.68 -2.96 -26.51
C ARG A 227 -32.72 -4.28 -27.27
N THR A 228 -33.60 -4.36 -28.25
CA THR A 228 -33.48 -5.30 -29.37
C THR A 228 -32.41 -4.77 -30.32
N VAL A 229 -31.32 -5.53 -30.49
CA VAL A 229 -30.20 -5.16 -31.36
C VAL A 229 -30.17 -6.00 -32.63
N THR A 230 -29.90 -5.35 -33.76
CA THR A 230 -29.70 -5.99 -35.07
C THR A 230 -28.43 -6.84 -35.07
N HIS A 231 -28.28 -7.72 -36.07
CA HIS A 231 -27.09 -8.56 -36.20
C HIS A 231 -25.78 -7.73 -36.24
N ASN A 232 -25.75 -6.67 -37.05
CA ASN A 232 -24.57 -5.79 -37.17
C ASN A 232 -24.26 -5.07 -35.85
N GLN A 233 -25.28 -4.63 -35.11
CA GLN A 233 -25.09 -4.03 -33.78
C GLN A 233 -24.55 -5.03 -32.76
N ARG A 234 -24.96 -6.31 -32.82
CA ARG A 234 -24.37 -7.37 -31.99
C ARG A 234 -22.89 -7.57 -32.32
N CYS A 235 -22.54 -7.63 -33.60
CA CYS A 235 -21.15 -7.74 -34.03
C CYS A 235 -20.29 -6.59 -33.50
N VAL A 236 -20.76 -5.34 -33.61
CA VAL A 236 -20.05 -4.16 -33.04
C VAL A 236 -19.91 -4.26 -31.52
N LEU A 237 -20.94 -4.72 -30.81
CA LEU A 237 -20.90 -4.92 -29.36
C LEU A 237 -19.94 -6.06 -28.96
N ASP A 238 -19.90 -7.15 -29.73
CA ASP A 238 -18.96 -8.26 -29.51
C ASP A 238 -17.52 -7.83 -29.77
N VAL A 239 -17.26 -7.08 -30.85
CA VAL A 239 -15.93 -6.49 -31.10
C VAL A 239 -15.52 -5.56 -29.96
N ALA A 240 -16.42 -4.66 -29.51
CA ALA A 240 -16.14 -3.76 -28.38
C ALA A 240 -15.93 -4.51 -27.05
N GLY A 241 -16.68 -5.59 -26.81
CA GLY A 241 -16.53 -6.43 -25.61
C GLY A 241 -15.28 -7.30 -25.63
N ILE A 242 -14.90 -7.86 -26.79
CA ILE A 242 -13.67 -8.63 -26.96
C ILE A 242 -12.45 -7.70 -26.85
N ALA A 243 -12.47 -6.54 -27.52
CA ALA A 243 -11.43 -5.52 -27.38
C ALA A 243 -11.33 -5.00 -25.94
N GLY A 244 -12.46 -4.84 -25.24
CA GLY A 244 -12.49 -4.50 -23.81
C GLY A 244 -11.85 -5.59 -22.92
N LEU A 245 -12.16 -6.87 -23.16
CA LEU A 245 -11.52 -7.99 -22.45
C LEU A 245 -10.02 -8.06 -22.72
N ALA A 246 -9.61 -7.94 -23.99
CA ALA A 246 -8.21 -7.92 -24.39
C ALA A 246 -7.47 -6.73 -23.76
N GLY A 247 -8.08 -5.55 -23.74
CA GLY A 247 -7.54 -4.34 -23.09
C GLY A 247 -7.38 -4.50 -21.58
N ILE A 248 -8.37 -5.08 -20.88
CA ILE A 248 -8.26 -5.38 -19.44
C ILE A 248 -7.09 -6.33 -19.18
N VAL A 249 -6.97 -7.42 -19.94
CA VAL A 249 -5.87 -8.39 -19.80
C VAL A 249 -4.53 -7.73 -20.11
N TYR A 250 -4.43 -6.98 -21.22
CA TYR A 250 -3.23 -6.25 -21.61
C TYR A 250 -2.75 -5.31 -20.51
N LEU A 251 -3.62 -4.45 -19.97
CA LEU A 251 -3.27 -3.54 -18.87
C LEU A 251 -2.84 -4.30 -17.61
N CYS A 252 -3.52 -5.40 -17.27
CA CYS A 252 -3.12 -6.25 -16.14
C CYS A 252 -1.76 -6.93 -16.34
N MET A 253 -1.28 -7.05 -17.58
CA MET A 253 0.03 -7.63 -17.90
C MET A 253 1.15 -6.59 -18.05
N THR A 254 0.84 -5.39 -18.54
CA THR A 254 1.85 -4.38 -18.93
C THR A 254 1.97 -3.20 -17.97
N THR A 255 0.89 -2.78 -17.32
CA THR A 255 0.91 -1.62 -16.41
C THR A 255 1.43 -2.03 -15.03
N GLY A 256 2.55 -1.45 -14.59
CA GLY A 256 3.09 -1.66 -13.24
C GLY A 256 2.27 -0.94 -12.17
N ASP A 257 2.25 -1.48 -10.96
CA ASP A 257 1.57 -0.92 -9.78
C ASP A 257 2.11 0.45 -9.35
N ASN A 258 3.41 0.67 -9.60
CA ASN A 258 4.10 1.93 -9.28
C ASN A 258 4.37 2.80 -10.52
N SER A 259 3.74 2.50 -11.67
CA SER A 259 3.86 3.33 -12.88
C SER A 259 2.91 4.53 -12.83
N LEU A 260 3.38 5.75 -13.16
CA LEU A 260 2.48 6.91 -13.31
C LEU A 260 1.41 6.68 -14.37
N GLU A 261 1.73 5.91 -15.42
CA GLU A 261 0.80 5.48 -16.48
C GLU A 261 -0.49 4.87 -15.92
N LEU A 262 -0.43 4.16 -14.79
CA LEU A 262 -1.58 3.62 -14.06
C LEU A 262 -2.60 4.72 -13.71
N TYR A 263 -2.09 5.84 -13.19
CA TYR A 263 -2.84 6.97 -12.65
C TYR A 263 -3.29 7.91 -13.77
N ASP A 264 -2.37 8.30 -14.65
CA ASP A 264 -2.57 9.26 -15.75
C ASP A 264 -3.68 8.82 -16.71
N TRP A 265 -3.69 7.55 -17.09
CA TRP A 265 -4.61 7.04 -18.12
C TRP A 265 -5.02 5.58 -17.94
N GLY A 266 -4.20 4.71 -17.34
CA GLY A 266 -4.44 3.27 -17.25
C GLY A 266 -5.76 2.92 -16.57
N ILE A 267 -6.08 3.56 -15.45
CA ILE A 267 -7.35 3.42 -14.72
C ILE A 267 -8.55 3.91 -15.55
N ALA A 268 -8.40 5.00 -16.31
CA ALA A 268 -9.46 5.52 -17.17
C ALA A 268 -9.71 4.61 -18.38
N VAL A 269 -8.65 4.13 -19.04
CA VAL A 269 -8.73 3.17 -20.15
C VAL A 269 -9.32 1.83 -19.68
N LEU A 270 -8.93 1.33 -18.51
CA LEU A 270 -9.56 0.15 -17.90
C LEU A 270 -11.06 0.35 -17.69
N THR A 271 -11.48 1.53 -17.22
CA THR A 271 -12.89 1.87 -17.01
C THR A 271 -13.66 1.81 -18.33
N VAL A 272 -13.13 2.42 -19.40
CA VAL A 272 -13.71 2.39 -20.75
C VAL A 272 -13.76 0.97 -21.33
N ALA A 273 -12.67 0.20 -21.18
CA ALA A 273 -12.62 -1.20 -21.58
C ALA A 273 -13.69 -2.04 -20.85
N THR A 274 -13.83 -1.83 -19.54
CA THR A 274 -14.88 -2.48 -18.73
C THR A 274 -16.28 -2.08 -19.17
N MET A 275 -16.51 -0.82 -19.55
CA MET A 275 -17.78 -0.37 -20.14
C MET A 275 -18.08 -1.10 -21.45
N GLY A 276 -17.08 -1.34 -22.30
CA GLY A 276 -17.20 -2.16 -23.51
C GLY A 276 -17.68 -3.59 -23.20
N VAL A 277 -17.01 -4.26 -22.26
CA VAL A 277 -17.39 -5.60 -21.79
C VAL A 277 -18.81 -5.61 -21.20
N LEU A 278 -19.16 -4.60 -20.38
CA LEU A 278 -20.50 -4.45 -19.78
C LEU A 278 -21.59 -4.34 -20.84
N MET A 279 -21.43 -3.44 -21.84
CA MET A 279 -22.41 -3.23 -22.90
C MET A 279 -22.68 -4.52 -23.70
N ALA A 280 -21.63 -5.30 -23.97
CA ALA A 280 -21.75 -6.60 -24.62
C ALA A 280 -22.44 -7.63 -23.70
N ALA A 281 -22.02 -7.75 -22.43
CA ALA A 281 -22.48 -8.78 -21.49
C ALA A 281 -23.94 -8.60 -21.01
N VAL A 282 -24.50 -7.39 -21.05
CA VAL A 282 -25.91 -7.13 -20.68
C VAL A 282 -26.88 -7.16 -21.87
N THR A 283 -26.36 -7.19 -23.10
CA THR A 283 -27.14 -7.33 -24.32
C THR A 283 -27.37 -8.80 -24.64
N PRO A 284 -28.62 -9.26 -24.84
CA PRO A 284 -28.89 -10.66 -25.18
C PRO A 284 -28.21 -11.10 -26.48
N SER A 285 -27.78 -12.37 -26.51
CA SER A 285 -27.29 -13.07 -27.71
C SER A 285 -26.01 -12.49 -28.34
N THR A 286 -25.18 -11.79 -27.56
CA THR A 286 -23.78 -11.51 -27.91
C THR A 286 -22.90 -12.72 -27.58
N LEU A 287 -21.81 -12.91 -28.32
CA LEU A 287 -20.79 -13.91 -28.02
C LEU A 287 -20.17 -13.69 -26.63
N VAL A 288 -19.84 -12.44 -26.29
CA VAL A 288 -19.26 -12.07 -24.99
C VAL A 288 -20.20 -12.44 -23.83
N ALA A 289 -21.50 -12.13 -23.94
CA ALA A 289 -22.47 -12.57 -22.92
C ALA A 289 -22.55 -14.10 -22.83
N THR A 290 -22.43 -14.80 -23.95
CA THR A 290 -22.51 -16.27 -24.00
C THR A 290 -21.30 -16.93 -23.32
N VAL A 291 -20.08 -16.51 -23.67
CA VAL A 291 -18.82 -16.99 -23.09
C VAL A 291 -18.75 -16.70 -21.59
N LEU A 292 -19.03 -15.46 -21.17
CA LEU A 292 -19.05 -15.08 -19.75
C LEU A 292 -20.20 -15.72 -18.95
N SER A 293 -21.19 -16.30 -19.62
CA SER A 293 -22.27 -17.07 -18.99
C SER A 293 -21.98 -18.57 -18.86
N MET A 294 -20.80 -19.06 -19.28
CA MET A 294 -20.41 -20.46 -19.10
C MET A 294 -20.28 -20.83 -17.62
N GLN A 295 -20.50 -22.11 -17.32
CA GLN A 295 -20.61 -22.59 -15.94
C GLN A 295 -19.38 -22.29 -15.04
N PRO A 296 -18.11 -22.41 -15.49
CA PRO A 296 -16.95 -22.08 -14.65
C PRO A 296 -16.93 -20.60 -14.24
N PHE A 297 -17.08 -19.69 -15.22
CA PHE A 297 -17.14 -18.26 -15.00
C PHE A 297 -18.30 -17.86 -14.06
N ARG A 298 -19.49 -18.45 -14.22
CA ARG A 298 -20.60 -18.23 -13.27
C ARG A 298 -20.28 -18.72 -11.86
N TRP A 299 -19.69 -19.91 -11.73
CA TRP A 299 -19.41 -20.50 -10.42
C TRP A 299 -18.41 -19.67 -9.60
N ILE A 300 -17.34 -19.21 -10.24
CA ILE A 300 -16.35 -18.29 -9.65
C ILE A 300 -17.01 -16.93 -9.37
N GLY A 301 -17.74 -16.37 -10.34
CA GLY A 301 -18.36 -15.06 -10.23
C GLY A 301 -19.46 -14.92 -9.17
N GLU A 302 -20.22 -16.00 -8.92
CA GLU A 302 -21.17 -16.10 -7.80
C GLU A 302 -20.45 -15.99 -6.44
N ARG A 303 -19.20 -16.48 -6.34
CA ARG A 303 -18.37 -16.59 -5.12
C ARG A 303 -17.27 -15.52 -5.03
N SER A 304 -17.15 -14.64 -6.03
CA SER A 304 -16.00 -13.73 -6.17
C SER A 304 -15.76 -12.85 -4.94
N TYR A 305 -16.82 -12.52 -4.20
CA TYR A 305 -16.76 -11.76 -2.96
C TYR A 305 -16.05 -12.54 -1.84
N GLY A 306 -16.47 -13.78 -1.58
CA GLY A 306 -15.78 -14.66 -0.62
C GLY A 306 -14.34 -14.97 -1.04
N ILE A 307 -14.10 -15.22 -2.33
CA ILE A 307 -12.75 -15.45 -2.87
C ILE A 307 -11.86 -14.22 -2.62
N TYR A 308 -12.35 -13.02 -2.92
CA TYR A 308 -11.63 -11.78 -2.64
C TYR A 308 -11.42 -11.58 -1.13
N LEU A 309 -12.38 -11.89 -0.27
CA LEU A 309 -12.17 -11.71 1.17
C LEU A 309 -11.11 -12.67 1.73
N TRP A 310 -11.15 -13.96 1.38
CA TRP A 310 -10.33 -14.99 2.01
C TRP A 310 -8.88 -15.07 1.51
N HIS A 311 -8.56 -14.58 0.31
CA HIS A 311 -7.22 -14.78 -0.27
C HIS A 311 -6.09 -14.12 0.53
N MET A 312 -6.18 -12.83 0.89
CA MET A 312 -5.08 -12.15 1.59
C MET A 312 -4.77 -12.69 2.99
N PRO A 313 -5.75 -13.04 3.85
CA PRO A 313 -5.46 -13.75 5.08
C PRO A 313 -4.71 -15.06 4.85
N LEU A 314 -5.04 -15.82 3.79
CA LEU A 314 -4.34 -17.06 3.44
C LEU A 314 -2.92 -16.83 2.88
N VAL A 315 -2.69 -15.73 2.14
CA VAL A 315 -1.34 -15.31 1.69
C VAL A 315 -0.47 -14.89 2.88
N ALA A 316 -1.05 -14.10 3.80
CA ALA A 316 -0.37 -13.55 4.97
C ALA A 316 0.09 -14.66 5.94
N PHE A 317 -0.79 -15.63 6.23
CA PHE A 317 -0.49 -16.76 7.11
C PHE A 317 0.13 -17.98 6.40
N LEU A 318 0.61 -17.84 5.16
CA LEU A 318 1.37 -18.88 4.46
C LEU A 318 2.79 -19.02 5.07
N PRO A 319 3.30 -20.22 5.38
CA PRO A 319 4.66 -20.40 5.88
C PRO A 319 5.72 -19.88 4.92
N GLY A 320 6.78 -19.30 5.48
CA GLY A 320 8.01 -18.96 4.74
C GLY A 320 8.57 -20.15 3.93
N ILE A 321 8.48 -21.38 4.46
CA ILE A 321 8.98 -22.57 3.76
C ILE A 321 8.20 -22.92 2.48
N ILE A 322 6.87 -22.69 2.46
CA ILE A 322 6.05 -22.91 1.26
C ILE A 322 6.17 -21.73 0.31
N ARG A 323 6.25 -20.51 0.87
CA ARG A 323 6.48 -19.26 0.13
C ARG A 323 7.82 -19.29 -0.63
N GLY A 324 8.89 -19.77 0.01
CA GLY A 324 10.25 -19.80 -0.52
C GLY A 324 10.63 -21.05 -1.35
N GLY A 325 9.85 -22.14 -1.29
CA GLY A 325 10.14 -23.36 -2.07
C GLY A 325 9.84 -23.19 -3.57
N SER A 326 8.58 -22.90 -3.93
CA SER A 326 8.20 -22.67 -5.34
C SER A 326 7.01 -21.70 -5.44
N PRO A 327 7.16 -20.56 -6.15
CA PRO A 327 6.07 -19.59 -6.36
C PRO A 327 4.82 -20.19 -7.02
N LEU A 328 4.99 -21.22 -7.87
CA LEU A 328 3.86 -21.90 -8.51
C LEU A 328 3.06 -22.73 -7.49
N ILE A 329 3.75 -23.42 -6.58
CA ILE A 329 3.11 -24.37 -5.66
C ILE A 329 2.50 -23.61 -4.48
N SER A 330 3.16 -22.57 -3.97
CA SER A 330 2.54 -21.63 -3.01
C SER A 330 1.25 -21.02 -3.58
N SER A 331 1.28 -20.57 -4.84
CA SER A 331 0.10 -20.09 -5.55
C SER A 331 -1.02 -21.13 -5.64
N ILE A 332 -0.72 -22.37 -6.03
CA ILE A 332 -1.71 -23.46 -6.12
C ILE A 332 -2.34 -23.75 -4.75
N VAL A 333 -1.53 -23.84 -3.68
CA VAL A 333 -2.01 -24.10 -2.31
C VAL A 333 -2.96 -22.98 -1.85
N VAL A 334 -2.58 -21.71 -2.03
CA VAL A 334 -3.42 -20.56 -1.63
C VAL A 334 -4.70 -20.49 -2.46
N VAL A 335 -4.64 -20.74 -3.78
CA VAL A 335 -5.84 -20.76 -4.63
C VAL A 335 -6.80 -21.85 -4.19
N ILE A 336 -6.33 -23.08 -3.97
CA ILE A 336 -7.19 -24.20 -3.54
C ILE A 336 -7.80 -23.90 -2.16
N ALA A 337 -7.00 -23.46 -1.19
CA ALA A 337 -7.49 -23.08 0.14
C ALA A 337 -8.54 -21.97 0.06
N THR A 338 -8.30 -20.92 -0.74
CA THR A 338 -9.23 -19.80 -0.95
C THR A 338 -10.55 -20.29 -1.55
N LEU A 339 -10.50 -21.11 -2.62
CA LEU A 339 -11.70 -21.62 -3.29
C LEU A 339 -12.52 -22.55 -2.38
N VAL A 340 -11.87 -23.38 -1.57
CA VAL A 340 -12.52 -24.26 -0.59
C VAL A 340 -13.18 -23.44 0.53
N ILE A 341 -12.44 -22.57 1.20
CA ILE A 341 -12.95 -21.78 2.34
C ILE A 341 -14.05 -20.82 1.88
N ALA A 342 -13.87 -20.12 0.75
CA ALA A 342 -14.92 -19.27 0.17
C ALA A 342 -16.17 -20.07 -0.22
N SER A 343 -16.03 -21.30 -0.73
CA SER A 343 -17.19 -22.16 -1.05
C SER A 343 -17.95 -22.62 0.20
N LEU A 344 -17.24 -22.90 1.30
CA LEU A 344 -17.83 -23.30 2.58
C LEU A 344 -18.53 -22.11 3.26
N SER A 345 -17.87 -20.94 3.27
CA SER A 345 -18.43 -19.65 3.69
C SER A 345 -19.71 -19.31 2.95
N TRP A 346 -19.67 -19.42 1.62
CA TRP A 346 -20.81 -19.21 0.74
C TRP A 346 -21.98 -20.14 1.10
N ARG A 347 -21.71 -21.43 1.26
CA ARG A 347 -22.74 -22.48 1.43
C ARG A 347 -23.43 -22.42 2.80
N TYR A 348 -22.68 -22.13 3.86
CA TYR A 348 -23.11 -22.30 5.24
C TYR A 348 -23.37 -21.00 6.01
N VAL A 349 -22.85 -19.86 5.56
CA VAL A 349 -23.05 -18.55 6.22
C VAL A 349 -23.73 -17.55 5.28
N GLU A 350 -23.16 -17.30 4.10
CA GLU A 350 -23.62 -16.22 3.21
C GLU A 350 -24.97 -16.51 2.55
N ASP A 351 -25.09 -17.59 1.78
CA ASP A 351 -26.32 -17.92 1.04
C ASP A 351 -27.55 -18.18 1.95
N PRO A 352 -27.44 -18.79 3.15
CA PRO A 352 -28.54 -18.85 4.11
C PRO A 352 -29.05 -17.47 4.54
N ILE A 353 -28.15 -16.57 4.96
CA ILE A 353 -28.52 -15.22 5.43
C ILE A 353 -29.05 -14.37 4.27
N ARG A 354 -28.50 -14.55 3.07
CA ARG A 354 -29.00 -13.95 1.83
C ARG A 354 -30.44 -14.37 1.51
N LYS A 355 -30.75 -15.67 1.60
CA LYS A 355 -32.07 -16.24 1.25
C LYS A 355 -33.15 -15.97 2.29
N TYR A 356 -32.85 -16.24 3.56
CA TYR A 356 -33.86 -16.21 4.63
C TYR A 356 -33.77 -14.95 5.51
N GLY A 357 -32.71 -14.16 5.38
CA GLY A 357 -32.44 -13.02 6.25
C GLY A 357 -31.84 -13.42 7.60
N PHE A 358 -31.24 -12.45 8.29
CA PHE A 358 -30.44 -12.67 9.50
C PHE A 358 -31.10 -13.52 10.60
N ARG A 359 -32.42 -13.43 10.79
CA ARG A 359 -33.13 -14.21 11.83
C ARG A 359 -33.54 -15.62 11.35
N ALA A 360 -34.25 -15.73 10.23
CA ALA A 360 -34.77 -17.02 9.77
C ALA A 360 -33.67 -17.95 9.22
N ALA A 361 -32.54 -17.39 8.77
CA ALA A 361 -31.34 -18.18 8.48
C ALA A 361 -30.81 -18.93 9.70
N LEU A 362 -31.05 -18.41 10.91
CA LEU A 362 -30.59 -19.04 12.15
C LEU A 362 -31.51 -20.18 12.64
N THR A 363 -32.76 -20.21 12.18
CA THR A 363 -33.81 -21.11 12.70
C THR A 363 -34.28 -22.18 11.70
N THR A 364 -33.99 -22.01 10.40
CA THR A 364 -34.42 -22.96 9.35
C THR A 364 -33.63 -24.29 9.44
N PRO A 365 -34.27 -25.45 9.70
CA PRO A 365 -33.59 -26.75 9.80
C PRO A 365 -33.06 -27.24 8.45
N ARG A 366 -31.87 -27.88 8.40
CA ARG A 366 -31.31 -28.43 7.16
C ARG A 366 -30.65 -29.80 7.39
N ARG A 367 -31.44 -30.83 7.69
CA ARG A 367 -31.01 -32.17 8.15
C ARG A 367 -29.76 -32.75 7.48
N HIS A 368 -29.62 -32.68 6.15
CA HIS A 368 -28.47 -33.24 5.42
C HIS A 368 -27.22 -32.32 5.44
N GLU A 369 -27.39 -31.01 5.60
CA GLU A 369 -26.28 -30.09 5.81
C GLU A 369 -25.79 -30.14 7.26
N ASP A 370 -26.71 -30.34 8.21
CA ASP A 370 -26.43 -30.31 9.64
C ASP A 370 -25.51 -31.45 10.11
N THR A 371 -25.58 -32.64 9.51
CA THR A 371 -24.61 -33.73 9.74
C THR A 371 -23.21 -33.40 9.19
N MET A 372 -23.13 -32.86 7.96
CA MET A 372 -21.84 -32.51 7.35
C MET A 372 -21.17 -31.34 8.08
N ARG A 373 -21.97 -30.38 8.57
CA ARG A 373 -21.53 -29.32 9.49
C ARG A 373 -20.90 -29.89 10.76
N ALA A 374 -21.56 -30.84 11.43
CA ALA A 374 -21.05 -31.44 12.67
C ALA A 374 -19.73 -32.20 12.46
N ALA A 375 -19.60 -32.95 11.36
CA ALA A 375 -18.37 -33.66 11.02
C ALA A 375 -17.20 -32.68 10.75
N LEU A 376 -17.42 -31.71 9.86
CA LEU A 376 -16.46 -30.64 9.58
C LEU A 376 -16.03 -29.87 10.84
N TRP A 377 -16.96 -29.68 11.76
CA TRP A 377 -16.69 -29.05 13.06
C TRP A 377 -15.75 -29.87 13.92
N ALA A 378 -16.00 -31.17 14.05
CA ALA A 378 -15.15 -32.07 14.81
C ALA A 378 -13.73 -32.08 14.22
N THR A 379 -13.60 -32.08 12.89
CA THR A 379 -12.30 -31.94 12.20
C THR A 379 -11.63 -30.59 12.49
N ALA A 380 -12.37 -29.48 12.43
CA ALA A 380 -11.84 -28.14 12.70
C ALA A 380 -11.39 -27.97 14.17
N VAL A 381 -12.17 -28.46 15.13
CA VAL A 381 -11.80 -28.43 16.56
C VAL A 381 -10.63 -29.37 16.83
N ALA A 382 -10.58 -30.55 16.20
CA ALA A 382 -9.44 -31.45 16.31
C ALA A 382 -8.17 -30.80 15.76
N ALA A 383 -8.22 -30.22 14.55
CA ALA A 383 -7.09 -29.52 13.96
C ALA A 383 -6.66 -28.31 14.82
N PHE A 384 -7.60 -27.47 15.26
CA PHE A 384 -7.29 -26.34 16.13
C PHE A 384 -6.68 -26.78 17.46
N THR A 385 -7.20 -27.81 18.12
CA THR A 385 -6.68 -28.27 19.43
C THR A 385 -5.35 -29.02 19.32
N THR A 386 -5.07 -29.72 18.21
CA THR A 386 -3.74 -30.31 17.98
C THR A 386 -2.70 -29.26 17.62
N LEU A 387 -3.06 -28.25 16.81
CA LEU A 387 -2.15 -27.19 16.35
C LEU A 387 -1.98 -26.04 17.35
N ALA A 388 -2.96 -25.78 18.22
CA ALA A 388 -2.91 -24.78 19.28
C ALA A 388 -2.38 -25.34 20.61
N ARG A 389 -1.86 -26.58 20.64
CA ARG A 389 -0.96 -27.01 21.72
C ARG A 389 0.37 -26.29 21.55
N PRO A 390 0.78 -25.38 22.46
CA PRO A 390 2.20 -25.16 22.68
C PRO A 390 2.81 -26.48 23.20
N PHE A 391 4.12 -26.64 23.03
CA PHE A 391 4.89 -27.65 23.76
C PHE A 391 4.82 -27.34 25.27
N ARG A 392 3.82 -27.89 25.96
CA ARG A 392 3.80 -28.02 27.43
C ARG A 392 4.56 -29.29 27.83
N SER A 393 5.85 -29.33 27.53
CA SER A 393 6.81 -30.32 28.05
C SER A 393 8.24 -29.96 27.61
N ALA A 394 8.82 -28.99 28.31
CA ALA A 394 10.27 -28.84 28.48
C ALA A 394 10.47 -28.03 29.77
N THR A 395 10.29 -28.69 30.92
CA THR A 395 10.96 -28.26 32.15
C THR A 395 12.48 -28.32 31.92
N PRO A 396 13.30 -27.43 32.50
CA PRO A 396 14.75 -27.40 32.23
C PRO A 396 15.53 -28.69 32.59
N ASP A 397 14.89 -29.64 33.27
CA ASP A 397 15.51 -30.85 33.82
C ASP A 397 15.52 -32.07 32.86
N ASP A 398 14.83 -32.04 31.72
CA ASP A 398 14.63 -33.19 30.81
C ASP A 398 15.44 -33.11 29.49
N LEU A 399 16.72 -32.71 29.54
CA LEU A 399 17.66 -32.90 28.42
C LEU A 399 18.66 -34.02 28.72
N PRO A 400 18.93 -34.95 27.79
CA PRO A 400 19.99 -35.93 27.96
C PRO A 400 21.35 -35.24 28.00
N THR A 401 22.17 -35.55 29.00
CA THR A 401 23.59 -35.19 29.02
C THR A 401 24.34 -35.99 27.95
N GLU A 402 24.60 -35.38 26.80
CA GLU A 402 25.70 -35.81 25.93
C GLU A 402 27.02 -35.30 26.53
N GLU A 403 27.95 -36.22 26.78
CA GLU A 403 29.32 -35.86 27.16
C GLU A 403 30.03 -35.20 25.96
N PRO A 404 30.68 -34.03 26.12
CA PRO A 404 31.45 -33.42 25.04
C PRO A 404 32.71 -34.26 24.76
N PRO A 405 33.15 -34.38 23.50
CA PRO A 405 34.43 -35.02 23.19
C PRO A 405 35.59 -34.23 23.82
N MET A 406 36.60 -34.95 24.33
CA MET A 406 37.76 -34.30 24.95
C MET A 406 38.46 -33.36 23.96
N ALA A 407 38.67 -32.12 24.39
CA ALA A 407 39.59 -31.18 23.73
C ALA A 407 40.92 -31.17 24.49
N ASP A 408 42.03 -31.20 23.76
CA ASP A 408 43.38 -31.22 24.32
C ASP A 408 43.69 -29.97 25.16
N GLU A 409 44.42 -30.17 26.26
CA GLU A 409 44.83 -29.10 27.17
C GLU A 409 45.88 -28.17 26.54
N HIS A 410 45.63 -26.86 26.60
CA HIS A 410 46.70 -25.86 26.66
C HIS A 410 46.38 -24.82 27.76
N PRO A 411 47.36 -24.36 28.55
CA PRO A 411 47.07 -23.70 29.83
C PRO A 411 46.77 -22.21 29.67
N GLN A 412 45.70 -21.71 30.30
CA GLN A 412 45.47 -20.28 30.50
C GLN A 412 46.01 -19.80 31.85
N GLU A 413 46.68 -18.64 31.84
CA GLU A 413 47.15 -17.97 33.05
C GLU A 413 45.98 -17.37 33.88
N PRO A 414 46.14 -17.23 35.20
CA PRO A 414 45.05 -16.83 36.09
C PRO A 414 44.73 -15.33 36.01
N VAL A 415 43.47 -15.00 35.68
CA VAL A 415 42.91 -13.65 35.84
C VAL A 415 42.54 -13.43 37.31
N PRO A 416 42.96 -12.32 37.95
CA PRO A 416 42.65 -12.07 39.36
C PRO A 416 41.18 -11.64 39.57
N SER A 417 40.48 -12.39 40.41
CA SER A 417 39.12 -12.07 40.86
C SER A 417 39.13 -10.93 41.90
N VAL A 418 38.43 -9.83 41.61
CA VAL A 418 38.12 -8.78 42.60
C VAL A 418 36.64 -8.85 42.95
N THR A 419 36.31 -9.68 43.93
CA THR A 419 35.02 -9.66 44.64
C THR A 419 35.20 -8.94 45.98
N GLY A 420 34.53 -7.80 46.16
CA GLY A 420 34.57 -7.07 47.43
C GLY A 420 34.10 -5.63 47.31
N TRP A 421 32.78 -5.41 47.38
CA TRP A 421 32.20 -4.11 47.72
C TRP A 421 31.38 -4.27 49.01
N ASP A 422 31.83 -3.58 50.05
CA ASP A 422 31.37 -3.71 51.42
C ASP A 422 30.34 -2.60 51.73
N PRO A 423 29.08 -2.90 52.08
CA PRO A 423 28.00 -1.92 52.15
C PRO A 423 28.00 -1.15 53.49
N ALA A 424 29.10 -0.47 53.83
CA ALA A 424 29.25 0.20 55.12
C ALA A 424 30.12 1.47 55.11
N THR A 425 29.87 2.45 54.21
CA THR A 425 30.34 3.85 54.39
C THR A 425 29.57 4.86 53.53
N ALA A 426 28.28 5.06 53.81
CA ALA A 426 27.48 6.13 53.20
C ALA A 426 27.13 7.19 54.26
N ALA A 427 27.92 8.27 54.33
CA ALA A 427 27.55 9.49 55.04
C ALA A 427 26.78 10.43 54.10
N PRO A 428 25.66 11.04 54.52
CA PRO A 428 24.83 11.86 53.62
C PRO A 428 25.47 13.23 53.36
N SER A 429 25.89 13.48 52.12
CA SER A 429 26.30 14.81 51.69
C SER A 429 25.06 15.67 51.38
N GLN A 430 24.94 16.79 52.10
CA GLN A 430 23.88 17.79 51.93
C GLN A 430 23.91 18.41 50.52
N PRO A 431 22.76 18.77 49.92
CA PRO A 431 22.73 19.50 48.66
C PRO A 431 23.31 20.91 48.85
N ARG A 432 24.20 21.35 47.94
CA ARG A 432 24.63 22.75 47.87
C ARG A 432 23.51 23.61 47.29
N PRO A 433 23.21 24.79 47.86
CA PRO A 433 22.25 25.72 47.29
C PRO A 433 22.78 26.32 45.98
N LEU A 434 21.86 26.66 45.08
CA LEU A 434 22.14 27.46 43.89
C LEU A 434 22.57 28.87 44.34
N LEU A 435 23.69 29.35 43.81
CA LEU A 435 24.05 30.76 43.89
C LEU A 435 23.37 31.49 42.73
N GLU A 436 22.41 32.36 43.08
CA GLU A 436 21.89 33.36 42.16
C GLU A 436 22.97 34.45 41.98
N GLU A 437 23.51 34.61 40.77
CA GLU A 437 24.24 35.82 40.41
C GLU A 437 23.27 36.84 39.79
N PRO A 438 23.26 38.11 40.26
CA PRO A 438 22.39 39.13 39.71
C PRO A 438 22.89 39.58 38.32
N VAL A 439 22.05 39.44 37.30
CA VAL A 439 22.31 40.03 35.98
C VAL A 439 21.93 41.51 36.03
N ASP A 440 22.94 42.38 35.98
CA ASP A 440 22.72 43.83 35.90
C ASP A 440 22.02 44.22 34.58
N VAL A 441 20.84 44.83 34.71
CA VAL A 441 20.07 45.33 33.56
C VAL A 441 20.59 46.71 33.16
N VAL A 442 21.46 46.76 32.16
CA VAL A 442 21.84 48.01 31.49
C VAL A 442 20.85 48.30 30.36
N LEU A 443 20.03 49.33 30.55
CA LEU A 443 19.07 49.83 29.57
C LEU A 443 19.59 51.09 28.85
N ARG A 444 19.35 51.16 27.53
CA ARG A 444 19.56 52.31 26.61
C ARG A 444 21.02 52.57 26.17
N ALA A 445 21.32 53.02 24.94
CA ALA A 445 20.52 53.46 23.78
C ALA A 445 21.31 53.20 22.46
N PRO A 446 20.90 53.78 21.31
CA PRO A 446 19.76 53.40 20.47
C PRO A 446 20.21 52.65 19.20
N ILE A 447 19.26 52.08 18.46
CA ILE A 447 19.50 51.63 17.08
C ILE A 447 19.73 52.89 16.23
N VAL A 448 20.88 52.96 15.54
CA VAL A 448 21.08 53.90 14.45
C VAL A 448 20.50 53.25 13.19
N GLU A 449 19.50 53.90 12.59
CA GLU A 449 19.11 53.58 11.21
C GLU A 449 20.23 54.05 10.29
N GLU A 450 20.97 53.12 9.70
CA GLU A 450 21.86 53.43 8.58
C GLU A 450 21.07 53.26 7.28
N THR A 451 20.70 54.38 6.68
CA THR A 451 20.02 54.44 5.38
C THR A 451 20.96 53.97 4.28
N VAL A 452 20.75 52.77 3.76
CA VAL A 452 21.42 52.31 2.54
C VAL A 452 20.77 52.96 1.32
N ASP A 453 21.42 53.98 0.80
CA ASP A 453 21.08 54.65 -0.45
C ASP A 453 21.36 53.69 -1.63
N ILE A 454 20.30 53.27 -2.34
CA ILE A 454 20.39 52.50 -3.59
C ILE A 454 20.04 53.42 -4.77
N SER A 455 20.77 54.53 -4.89
CA SER A 455 20.83 55.31 -6.11
C SER A 455 21.55 54.51 -7.21
N ALA A 456 20.85 54.26 -8.32
CA ALA A 456 21.41 53.61 -9.50
C ALA A 456 22.49 54.51 -10.17
N PRO A 457 23.51 53.95 -10.84
CA PRO A 457 24.53 54.74 -11.51
C PRO A 457 23.95 55.53 -12.69
N ALA A 458 24.48 56.74 -12.89
CA ALA A 458 24.04 57.66 -13.92
C ALA A 458 24.21 57.10 -15.34
N ALA A 459 23.24 57.44 -16.20
CA ALA A 459 23.43 57.47 -17.64
C ALA A 459 23.71 58.93 -18.06
N ASP A 460 24.68 59.11 -18.95
CA ASP A 460 24.99 60.41 -19.56
C ASP A 460 24.14 60.66 -20.82
N ASP A 461 24.07 61.93 -21.18
CA ASP A 461 23.49 62.54 -22.40
C ASP A 461 21.95 62.63 -22.58
N THR A 462 21.52 63.89 -22.44
CA THR A 462 20.22 64.59 -22.62
C THR A 462 19.82 64.75 -24.11
N PRO A 463 18.79 65.54 -24.54
CA PRO A 463 17.78 66.40 -23.85
C PRO A 463 16.30 66.14 -24.32
N ASP A 464 15.20 66.87 -23.99
CA ASP A 464 14.97 68.10 -23.18
C ASP A 464 13.51 68.29 -22.66
N VAL A 465 13.28 69.33 -21.85
CA VAL A 465 12.08 70.21 -21.66
C VAL A 465 10.67 69.60 -21.39
N GLU A 466 10.30 69.54 -20.10
CA GLU A 466 9.29 70.41 -19.38
C GLU A 466 7.88 70.78 -19.96
N PRO A 467 6.89 71.27 -19.14
CA PRO A 467 6.58 70.96 -17.72
C PRO A 467 5.05 70.98 -17.29
N THR A 468 4.66 70.17 -16.28
CA THR A 468 3.70 70.47 -15.15
C THR A 468 2.23 70.94 -15.40
N PRO A 469 1.36 71.25 -14.38
CA PRO A 469 1.30 70.86 -12.93
C PRO A 469 -0.09 70.38 -12.39
N GLY A 470 -0.08 69.79 -11.17
CA GLY A 470 -1.14 69.96 -10.12
C GLY A 470 -2.22 68.86 -9.97
N GLY A 471 -2.71 68.51 -8.77
CA GLY A 471 -2.32 68.89 -7.40
C GLY A 471 -3.33 68.45 -6.31
N SER A 472 -2.84 67.82 -5.23
CA SER A 472 -3.39 67.68 -3.85
C SER A 472 -4.88 67.30 -3.57
N ALA A 473 -5.12 66.21 -2.81
CA ALA A 473 -5.67 66.24 -1.42
C ALA A 473 -6.00 64.83 -0.84
N GLU A 474 -5.79 64.66 0.47
CA GLU A 474 -6.13 63.48 1.34
C GLU A 474 -7.61 63.55 1.85
N PRO A 475 -8.18 62.66 2.74
CA PRO A 475 -7.56 61.60 3.58
C PRO A 475 -8.34 60.27 3.88
N SER A 476 -7.69 59.41 4.68
CA SER A 476 -8.21 58.59 5.80
C SER A 476 -8.39 57.05 5.72
N SER A 477 -7.97 56.42 6.84
CA SER A 477 -8.34 55.13 7.45
C SER A 477 -8.20 53.79 6.71
N ALA A 478 -7.15 53.07 7.10
CA ALA A 478 -7.12 51.67 7.59
C ALA A 478 -7.75 50.50 6.78
N GLU A 479 -6.84 49.58 6.42
CA GLU A 479 -6.96 48.11 6.47
C GLU A 479 -7.86 47.38 5.44
N THR A 480 -7.29 47.00 4.29
CA THR A 480 -7.73 45.81 3.52
C THR A 480 -6.60 45.18 2.67
N VAL A 481 -6.18 43.98 3.07
CA VAL A 481 -5.99 42.74 2.26
C VAL A 481 -5.76 42.85 0.71
N ARG A 482 -4.60 42.32 0.27
CA ARG A 482 -4.25 41.60 -1.00
C ARG A 482 -3.83 42.32 -2.31
N PHE A 483 -2.65 41.89 -2.79
CA PHE A 483 -2.16 41.66 -4.17
C PHE A 483 -2.29 42.73 -5.28
N ARG A 484 -1.14 43.14 -5.86
CA ARG A 484 -0.80 42.81 -7.27
C ARG A 484 0.65 43.10 -7.72
N VAL A 485 1.19 42.16 -8.50
CA VAL A 485 2.17 42.32 -9.61
C VAL A 485 1.34 42.81 -10.83
N PRO A 486 1.78 43.70 -11.78
CA PRO A 486 2.91 43.41 -12.70
C PRO A 486 3.60 44.61 -13.45
N THR A 487 4.53 44.29 -14.34
CA THR A 487 4.67 44.97 -15.65
C THR A 487 5.26 44.04 -16.71
N GLY A 488 4.79 44.13 -17.96
CA GLY A 488 5.29 43.28 -19.07
C GLY A 488 4.32 43.03 -20.24
N VAL A 489 3.80 44.09 -20.88
CA VAL A 489 3.37 44.24 -22.32
C VAL A 489 2.64 43.04 -23.02
N THR A 490 1.53 43.18 -23.76
CA THR A 490 1.12 44.25 -24.70
C THR A 490 -0.40 44.26 -24.95
N VAL A 491 -0.94 45.43 -25.32
CA VAL A 491 -2.35 45.69 -25.66
C VAL A 491 -2.65 45.36 -27.13
N LEU A 492 -3.86 44.89 -27.43
CA LEU A 492 -4.59 45.36 -28.63
C LEU A 492 -6.09 45.51 -28.34
N SER A 493 -6.62 46.67 -28.70
CA SER A 493 -7.94 47.19 -28.28
C SER A 493 -9.05 46.93 -29.30
N LYS A 494 -10.29 46.66 -28.83
CA LYS A 494 -11.47 47.53 -29.09
C LYS A 494 -12.77 46.99 -28.45
N ALA A 495 -13.37 47.83 -27.61
CA ALA A 495 -14.82 47.98 -27.46
C ALA A 495 -15.23 49.28 -28.21
N PRO A 496 -16.48 49.79 -28.19
CA PRO A 496 -17.76 49.30 -27.64
C PRO A 496 -18.83 49.15 -28.77
N SER A 497 -20.16 49.01 -28.64
CA SER A 497 -21.12 49.72 -27.77
C SER A 497 -22.50 49.07 -27.68
N VAL A 498 -23.24 49.50 -26.65
CA VAL A 498 -24.64 49.22 -26.29
C VAL A 498 -25.65 49.82 -27.27
N LEU A 499 -26.82 49.20 -27.46
CA LEU A 499 -28.09 49.94 -27.63
C LEU A 499 -29.38 49.14 -27.25
N ASN A 500 -30.11 49.69 -26.27
CA ASN A 500 -31.58 49.77 -26.05
C ASN A 500 -32.61 48.67 -26.46
N LEU A 501 -33.47 48.35 -25.48
CA LEU A 501 -34.87 47.85 -25.55
C LEU A 501 -35.89 49.01 -25.80
N PRO A 502 -37.24 48.84 -25.86
CA PRO A 502 -38.15 47.65 -25.92
C PRO A 502 -39.03 47.74 -27.22
N PRO A 503 -40.38 47.51 -27.35
CA PRO A 503 -41.41 46.79 -26.55
C PRO A 503 -42.45 45.88 -27.29
N LYS A 504 -43.18 45.09 -26.48
CA LYS A 504 -44.59 44.58 -26.54
C LYS A 504 -45.40 44.40 -27.86
N ALA A 505 -46.00 43.20 -28.00
CA ALA A 505 -47.46 42.88 -27.99
C ALA A 505 -47.61 41.33 -27.92
N ASP A 506 -48.26 40.71 -26.94
CA ASP A 506 -49.71 40.44 -26.75
C ASP A 506 -50.38 39.54 -27.82
N GLU A 507 -50.78 38.31 -27.43
CA GLU A 507 -52.17 37.79 -27.50
C GLU A 507 -52.34 36.34 -27.00
N THR A 508 -53.55 36.03 -26.52
CA THR A 508 -54.10 34.72 -26.05
C THR A 508 -55.63 34.76 -26.23
N PRO A 509 -56.41 33.69 -25.95
CA PRO A 509 -56.30 32.25 -26.30
C PRO A 509 -57.58 31.76 -27.04
N THR A 510 -57.70 30.47 -27.42
CA THR A 510 -59.02 29.81 -27.62
C THR A 510 -58.99 28.29 -27.72
N ALA A 511 -60.05 27.67 -27.20
CA ALA A 511 -60.63 26.36 -27.56
C ALA A 511 -62.16 26.60 -27.71
N PRO A 512 -63.08 25.61 -27.88
CA PRO A 512 -62.97 24.17 -28.20
C PRO A 512 -63.88 23.77 -29.40
N THR A 513 -63.99 22.46 -29.74
CA THR A 513 -65.27 21.71 -30.01
C THR A 513 -65.03 20.31 -30.63
N ALA A 514 -65.97 19.38 -30.41
CA ALA A 514 -66.15 18.11 -31.15
C ALA A 514 -67.33 18.26 -32.16
N PRO A 515 -67.84 17.26 -32.94
CA PRO A 515 -68.41 15.99 -32.40
C PRO A 515 -68.58 14.73 -33.33
N ILE A 516 -69.05 13.61 -32.72
CA ILE A 516 -70.10 12.65 -33.18
C ILE A 516 -69.83 11.49 -34.20
N ASP A 517 -70.61 10.40 -33.96
CA ASP A 517 -71.00 9.18 -34.72
C ASP A 517 -70.03 7.99 -35.01
N ASP A 518 -70.49 6.72 -35.02
CA ASP A 518 -71.50 6.00 -34.19
C ASP A 518 -71.43 4.45 -34.40
N THR A 519 -72.31 3.70 -33.71
CA THR A 519 -72.82 2.31 -33.92
C THR A 519 -72.12 1.09 -33.27
N ASP A 520 -72.86 0.51 -32.31
CA ASP A 520 -73.31 -0.89 -32.15
C ASP A 520 -72.29 -2.06 -32.05
N GLY A 521 -72.51 -3.09 -31.21
CA GLY A 521 -73.61 -3.32 -30.24
C GLY A 521 -73.55 -4.72 -29.58
N ASP A 522 -74.30 -4.91 -28.49
CA ASP A 522 -74.64 -6.15 -27.74
C ASP A 522 -73.51 -7.11 -27.26
N VAL A 523 -73.28 -7.27 -25.95
CA VAL A 523 -74.07 -7.93 -24.89
C VAL A 523 -73.79 -9.45 -24.76
N THR A 524 -73.18 -9.82 -23.63
CA THR A 524 -73.69 -10.88 -22.73
C THR A 524 -72.93 -10.84 -21.39
N ALA A 525 -73.65 -11.01 -20.29
CA ALA A 525 -73.10 -11.00 -18.94
C ALA A 525 -72.94 -12.42 -18.39
N ALA A 526 -71.87 -12.68 -17.62
CA ALA A 526 -71.78 -13.84 -16.73
C ALA A 526 -70.88 -13.54 -15.52
N ALA A 527 -71.42 -13.84 -14.34
CA ALA A 527 -70.89 -13.51 -13.02
C ALA A 527 -69.51 -14.08 -12.67
N ALA A 528 -68.84 -13.40 -11.73
CA ALA A 528 -67.73 -13.97 -10.96
C ALA A 528 -68.25 -14.97 -9.90
N PRO A 529 -67.46 -16.00 -9.54
CA PRO A 529 -67.68 -16.78 -8.33
C PRO A 529 -66.81 -16.28 -7.16
N ASP A 530 -67.46 -15.94 -6.05
CA ASP A 530 -66.83 -15.73 -4.73
C ASP A 530 -66.67 -17.09 -3.98
N PRO A 531 -65.95 -17.16 -2.85
CA PRO A 531 -65.24 -18.38 -2.42
C PRO A 531 -66.05 -19.36 -1.57
N GLU A 532 -65.63 -20.64 -1.61
CA GLU A 532 -66.16 -21.76 -0.80
C GLU A 532 -65.01 -22.50 -0.06
N PRO A 533 -65.29 -23.41 0.91
CA PRO A 533 -64.96 -23.07 2.30
C PRO A 533 -63.91 -23.97 2.98
N ILE A 534 -63.57 -23.59 4.21
CA ILE A 534 -62.59 -24.22 5.11
C ILE A 534 -63.03 -25.63 5.53
N PRO A 535 -62.15 -26.65 5.45
CA PRO A 535 -62.15 -27.80 6.33
C PRO A 535 -61.19 -27.56 7.52
N ALA A 536 -61.68 -27.77 8.74
CA ALA A 536 -60.89 -27.62 9.95
C ALA A 536 -60.12 -28.90 10.33
N GLN A 537 -59.02 -28.70 11.07
CA GLN A 537 -58.28 -29.70 11.87
C GLN A 537 -57.55 -30.85 11.15
N ALA A 538 -56.23 -30.67 11.01
CA ALA A 538 -55.27 -31.78 11.05
C ALA A 538 -53.97 -31.34 11.76
N SER A 539 -53.81 -31.76 13.02
CA SER A 539 -52.61 -31.64 13.88
C SER A 539 -51.92 -30.26 13.98
N GLU A 540 -52.10 -29.61 15.12
CA GLU A 540 -51.03 -28.78 15.68
C GLU A 540 -49.81 -29.68 15.97
N GLN A 541 -48.81 -29.68 15.08
CA GLN A 541 -47.47 -30.01 15.55
C GLN A 541 -47.01 -28.86 16.45
N PRO A 542 -46.40 -29.15 17.62
CA PRO A 542 -45.96 -28.09 18.51
C PRO A 542 -44.99 -27.18 17.75
N GLU A 543 -45.22 -25.86 17.83
CA GLU A 543 -44.32 -24.86 17.28
C GLU A 543 -42.98 -24.96 18.02
N GLN A 544 -42.15 -25.87 17.54
CA GLN A 544 -40.95 -26.29 18.23
C GLN A 544 -39.97 -25.12 18.14
N ARG A 545 -39.91 -24.31 19.21
CA ARG A 545 -38.92 -23.24 19.43
C ARG A 545 -37.52 -23.83 19.31
N ARG A 546 -37.05 -23.96 18.07
CA ARG A 546 -35.76 -24.56 17.73
C ARG A 546 -34.68 -23.53 17.98
N SER A 547 -33.75 -23.90 18.85
CA SER A 547 -32.83 -22.95 19.48
C SER A 547 -31.89 -22.30 18.46
N PRO A 548 -31.42 -21.06 18.72
CA PRO A 548 -30.40 -20.39 17.89
C PRO A 548 -29.08 -21.16 17.80
N ALA A 549 -28.88 -22.19 18.64
CA ALA A 549 -27.68 -23.00 18.70
C ALA A 549 -27.26 -23.61 17.35
N ARG A 550 -28.20 -24.00 16.47
CA ARG A 550 -27.84 -24.67 15.19
C ARG A 550 -27.09 -23.80 14.21
N ALA A 551 -27.33 -22.50 14.20
CA ALA A 551 -26.68 -21.59 13.27
C ALA A 551 -25.54 -20.78 13.90
N VAL A 552 -25.56 -20.62 15.23
CA VAL A 552 -24.32 -20.39 15.99
C VAL A 552 -23.34 -21.51 15.67
N LEU A 553 -23.76 -22.77 15.77
CA LEU A 553 -22.96 -23.93 15.36
C LEU A 553 -22.50 -23.80 13.91
N ALA A 554 -23.38 -23.61 12.92
CA ALA A 554 -22.99 -23.50 11.51
C ALA A 554 -21.99 -22.37 11.20
N THR A 555 -22.15 -21.20 11.83
CA THR A 555 -21.23 -20.05 11.68
C THR A 555 -19.86 -20.40 12.24
N LEU A 556 -19.85 -20.98 13.43
CA LEU A 556 -18.63 -21.41 14.08
C LEU A 556 -17.96 -22.59 13.34
N VAL A 557 -18.68 -23.45 12.58
CA VAL A 557 -18.06 -24.47 11.69
C VAL A 557 -17.10 -23.78 10.73
N VAL A 558 -17.60 -22.79 9.99
CA VAL A 558 -16.82 -22.15 8.93
C VAL A 558 -15.70 -21.33 9.54
N LEU A 559 -15.94 -20.66 10.67
CA LEU A 559 -14.91 -19.96 11.41
C LEU A 559 -13.80 -20.93 11.84
N GLY A 560 -14.15 -22.04 12.47
CA GLY A 560 -13.21 -23.07 12.92
C GLY A 560 -12.45 -23.72 11.78
N LEU A 561 -13.10 -24.00 10.65
CA LEU A 561 -12.42 -24.50 9.44
C LEU A 561 -11.47 -23.45 8.86
N ALA A 562 -11.87 -22.19 8.78
CA ALA A 562 -11.06 -21.14 8.20
C ALA A 562 -9.82 -20.86 9.05
N VAL A 563 -10.00 -20.64 10.37
CA VAL A 563 -8.92 -20.53 11.35
C VAL A 563 -8.06 -21.79 11.35
N GLY A 564 -8.69 -22.97 11.42
CA GLY A 564 -8.00 -24.26 11.39
C GLY A 564 -7.16 -24.45 10.13
N SER A 565 -7.64 -24.03 8.96
CA SER A 565 -6.88 -24.04 7.71
C SER A 565 -5.74 -23.03 7.71
N MET A 566 -5.95 -21.78 8.17
CA MET A 566 -4.88 -20.78 8.25
C MET A 566 -3.77 -21.20 9.23
N VAL A 567 -4.14 -21.70 10.41
CA VAL A 567 -3.20 -22.23 11.41
C VAL A 567 -2.53 -23.50 10.91
N ALA A 568 -3.26 -24.43 10.26
CA ALA A 568 -2.68 -25.64 9.69
C ALA A 568 -1.66 -25.30 8.63
N VAL A 569 -2.02 -24.43 7.68
CA VAL A 569 -1.13 -23.87 6.66
C VAL A 569 0.09 -23.27 7.34
N SER A 570 -0.07 -22.29 8.24
CA SER A 570 1.01 -21.62 8.96
C SER A 570 1.93 -22.54 9.79
N LYS A 571 1.48 -23.74 10.16
CA LYS A 571 2.20 -24.71 11.00
C LYS A 571 2.54 -26.01 10.27
N LEU A 572 2.55 -26.03 8.93
CA LEU A 572 3.00 -27.19 8.16
C LEU A 572 4.47 -27.51 8.50
N ASN A 573 4.72 -28.72 9.00
CA ASN A 573 6.06 -29.18 9.37
C ASN A 573 6.95 -29.33 8.10
N PRO A 574 8.19 -28.79 8.06
CA PRO A 574 9.19 -29.10 7.02
C PRO A 574 9.28 -30.58 6.63
N ASP A 575 9.19 -31.49 7.60
CA ASP A 575 9.44 -32.93 7.40
C ASP A 575 8.29 -33.67 6.69
N LEU A 576 7.17 -33.00 6.39
CA LEU A 576 6.07 -33.62 5.67
C LEU A 576 6.52 -34.04 4.25
N PRO A 577 6.22 -35.27 3.78
CA PRO A 577 6.67 -35.75 2.46
C PRO A 577 6.27 -34.84 1.29
N ILE A 578 5.13 -34.14 1.42
CA ILE A 578 4.70 -33.12 0.45
C ILE A 578 5.65 -31.92 0.46
N VAL A 579 6.02 -31.39 1.63
CA VAL A 579 6.92 -30.23 1.79
C VAL A 579 8.34 -30.58 1.34
N SER A 580 8.83 -31.76 1.71
CA SER A 580 10.11 -32.31 1.19
C SER A 580 10.12 -32.46 -0.34
N ALA A 581 8.99 -32.85 -0.95
CA ALA A 581 8.85 -32.89 -2.40
C ALA A 581 8.79 -31.50 -3.06
N LEU A 582 8.36 -30.45 -2.34
CA LEU A 582 8.47 -29.06 -2.82
C LEU A 582 9.91 -28.54 -2.81
N TYR A 583 10.76 -29.10 -1.95
CA TYR A 583 12.17 -28.75 -1.82
C TYR A 583 13.05 -29.45 -2.88
N LYS A 584 12.58 -30.56 -3.46
CA LYS A 584 13.23 -31.25 -4.59
C LYS A 584 12.96 -30.57 -5.94
N SER A 585 13.39 -29.32 -6.05
CA SER A 585 13.63 -28.65 -7.33
C SER A 585 15.13 -28.47 -7.50
N ASP A 586 15.72 -29.37 -8.30
CA ASP A 586 17.12 -29.43 -8.75
C ASP A 586 18.10 -28.42 -8.09
N ASP A 587 18.80 -28.88 -7.05
CA ASP A 587 20.08 -28.36 -6.57
C ASP A 587 21.25 -28.64 -7.54
N GLY A 588 20.94 -28.94 -8.80
CA GLY A 588 21.86 -29.06 -9.92
C GLY A 588 22.27 -27.70 -10.50
N SER A 589 22.99 -26.90 -9.72
CA SER A 589 23.71 -25.71 -10.23
C SER A 589 25.23 -25.84 -10.06
N SER A 590 25.78 -27.00 -10.45
CA SER A 590 27.12 -27.04 -11.02
C SER A 590 27.06 -26.54 -12.48
N GLY A 591 27.70 -25.40 -12.75
CA GLY A 591 28.02 -24.95 -14.10
C GLY A 591 26.88 -24.27 -14.88
N ILE A 592 26.69 -22.97 -14.62
CA ILE A 592 26.57 -21.99 -15.71
C ILE A 592 27.51 -20.83 -15.39
N ASP A 593 28.74 -20.93 -15.88
CA ASP A 593 29.61 -19.77 -16.06
C ASP A 593 29.03 -18.93 -17.21
N GLU A 594 28.09 -18.02 -16.90
CA GLU A 594 27.79 -16.93 -17.82
C GLU A 594 28.92 -15.90 -17.73
N GLU A 595 29.76 -15.91 -18.76
CA GLU A 595 30.89 -15.02 -18.99
C GLU A 595 30.40 -13.57 -19.20
N ILE A 596 29.96 -12.93 -18.12
CA ILE A 596 29.67 -11.50 -18.08
C ILE A 596 31.02 -10.77 -18.05
N ASP A 597 31.26 -9.93 -19.06
CA ASP A 597 32.44 -9.07 -19.21
C ASP A 597 32.65 -8.15 -17.99
N GLU A 598 33.38 -8.65 -16.99
CA GLU A 598 33.98 -7.83 -15.93
C GLU A 598 35.11 -6.98 -16.53
N GLY A 599 34.70 -5.89 -17.19
CA GLY A 599 35.61 -4.86 -17.67
C GLY A 599 36.62 -4.43 -16.59
N PRO A 600 37.84 -4.06 -16.99
CA PRO A 600 39.09 -4.37 -16.29
C PRO A 600 39.03 -4.18 -14.77
N ALA A 601 39.21 -5.29 -14.07
CA ALA A 601 39.15 -5.37 -12.61
C ALA A 601 40.11 -4.34 -11.96
N PRO A 602 39.62 -3.45 -11.08
CA PRO A 602 40.51 -2.64 -10.25
C PRO A 602 41.31 -3.56 -9.31
N GLU A 603 42.55 -3.16 -8.99
CA GLU A 603 43.50 -3.97 -8.21
C GLU A 603 42.86 -4.53 -6.93
N ARG A 604 42.94 -5.85 -6.77
CA ARG A 604 41.93 -6.61 -6.02
C ARG A 604 42.04 -6.55 -4.49
N TYR A 605 43.10 -5.98 -3.93
CA TYR A 605 43.38 -5.98 -2.48
C TYR A 605 44.07 -4.68 -2.03
N GLY A 606 43.51 -4.00 -1.02
CA GLY A 606 44.14 -2.88 -0.32
C GLY A 606 44.43 -3.27 1.14
N PRO A 607 45.66 -3.09 1.65
CA PRO A 607 46.01 -3.50 3.01
C PRO A 607 45.41 -2.58 4.07
N THR A 608 45.10 -3.13 5.25
CA THR A 608 44.72 -2.34 6.42
C THR A 608 45.91 -1.91 7.24
N LEU A 609 45.76 -0.81 7.98
CA LEU A 609 46.79 -0.36 8.92
C LEU A 609 46.81 -1.26 10.16
N PRO A 610 47.99 -1.61 10.71
CA PRO A 610 48.11 -2.20 12.04
C PRO A 610 47.41 -1.35 13.11
N ALA A 611 46.88 -1.96 14.16
CA ALA A 611 46.03 -1.27 15.15
C ALA A 611 46.65 0.03 15.71
N GLY A 612 47.93 0.01 16.10
CA GLY A 612 48.66 1.19 16.60
C GLY A 612 48.91 2.30 15.57
N GLN A 613 48.61 2.07 14.29
CA GLN A 613 48.73 3.04 13.18
C GLN A 613 47.37 3.52 12.64
N ARG A 614 46.24 3.02 13.17
CA ARG A 614 44.88 3.39 12.74
C ARG A 614 44.48 4.79 13.23
N ARG A 615 45.14 5.82 12.70
CA ARG A 615 44.79 7.23 12.91
C ARG A 615 44.38 7.90 11.61
N THR A 616 43.26 8.61 11.63
CA THR A 616 42.76 9.38 10.49
C THR A 616 43.29 10.82 10.50
N LYS A 617 43.49 11.41 9.32
CA LYS A 617 43.68 12.87 9.17
C LYS A 617 42.38 13.68 9.33
N CYS A 618 41.23 13.00 9.40
CA CYS A 618 39.91 13.60 9.52
C CYS A 618 39.65 14.17 10.92
N SER A 619 40.06 15.43 11.17
CA SER A 619 39.78 16.10 12.45
C SER A 619 38.29 16.34 12.69
N THR A 620 37.50 16.55 11.63
CA THR A 620 36.04 16.68 11.66
C THR A 620 35.45 15.58 10.79
N VAL A 621 34.50 14.83 11.35
CA VAL A 621 33.76 13.76 10.67
C VAL A 621 32.28 14.10 10.66
N ILE A 622 31.68 14.12 9.47
CA ILE A 622 30.24 14.28 9.28
C ILE A 622 29.69 12.92 8.85
N HIS A 623 28.80 12.35 9.65
CA HIS A 623 28.16 11.07 9.35
C HIS A 623 26.72 11.31 8.90
N VAL A 624 26.45 11.08 7.61
CA VAL A 624 25.12 11.16 7.01
C VAL A 624 24.60 9.75 6.83
N GLY A 625 23.49 9.40 7.46
CA GLY A 625 23.01 8.02 7.52
C GLY A 625 21.50 7.84 7.47
N ASP A 626 21.09 6.62 7.13
CA ASP A 626 19.71 6.16 7.16
C ASP A 626 19.38 5.38 8.47
N SER A 627 18.23 4.69 8.51
CA SER A 627 17.79 3.91 9.68
C SER A 627 18.80 2.88 10.15
N THR A 628 19.65 2.36 9.26
CA THR A 628 20.71 1.40 9.60
C THR A 628 21.88 2.00 10.36
N SER A 629 21.86 3.31 10.62
CA SER A 629 22.88 4.02 11.40
C SER A 629 22.40 4.48 12.78
N ILE A 630 21.08 4.47 13.05
CA ILE A 630 20.48 4.94 14.33
C ILE A 630 21.06 4.18 15.54
N GLY A 631 21.09 2.85 15.47
CA GLY A 631 21.58 1.99 16.56
C GLY A 631 23.08 2.14 16.86
N MET A 632 23.84 2.82 16.01
CA MET A 632 25.27 3.08 16.24
C MET A 632 25.49 4.21 17.27
N SER A 633 24.48 5.03 17.53
CA SER A 633 24.55 6.21 18.41
C SER A 633 23.54 6.18 19.57
N ASP A 634 22.51 5.33 19.49
CA ASP A 634 21.43 5.20 20.46
C ASP A 634 21.93 4.73 21.86
N PRO A 635 21.78 5.54 22.92
CA PRO A 635 22.15 5.15 24.29
C PRO A 635 21.31 4.00 24.87
N GLY A 636 20.07 3.81 24.39
CA GLY A 636 19.19 2.72 24.81
C GLY A 636 19.59 1.37 24.20
N MET A 637 20.29 1.39 23.07
CA MET A 637 20.81 0.20 22.40
C MET A 637 22.25 -0.11 22.78
N GLN A 638 23.11 0.91 22.96
CA GLN A 638 24.48 0.75 23.44
C GLN A 638 24.82 1.75 24.56
N PRO A 639 24.67 1.36 25.83
CA PRO A 639 24.96 2.23 26.97
C PRO A 639 26.40 2.74 27.02
N ASN A 640 27.38 1.94 26.56
CA ASN A 640 28.79 2.32 26.60
C ASN A 640 29.15 3.31 25.49
N VAL A 641 29.37 4.58 25.89
CA VAL A 641 29.74 5.69 24.99
C VAL A 641 30.98 5.40 24.13
N ALA A 642 31.94 4.60 24.63
CA ALA A 642 33.15 4.27 23.88
C ALA A 642 32.90 3.27 22.73
N LEU A 643 31.82 2.48 22.81
CA LEU A 643 31.45 1.52 21.76
C LEU A 643 30.57 2.16 20.67
N ARG A 644 29.89 3.28 20.99
CA ARG A 644 29.08 4.07 20.06
C ARG A 644 29.92 4.82 19.02
N LEU A 645 29.28 5.19 17.92
CA LEU A 645 29.88 5.77 16.71
C LEU A 645 30.82 6.94 16.97
N GLU A 646 30.39 7.90 17.80
CA GLU A 646 31.20 9.04 18.22
C GLU A 646 32.48 8.60 18.98
N GLY A 647 32.37 7.63 19.88
CA GLY A 647 33.49 7.03 20.59
C GLY A 647 34.50 6.37 19.64
N ARG A 648 34.01 5.63 18.63
CA ARG A 648 34.83 4.98 17.61
C ARG A 648 35.54 5.97 16.69
N TYR A 649 34.91 7.08 16.30
CA TYR A 649 35.60 8.13 15.54
C TYR A 649 36.66 8.86 16.39
N ARG A 650 36.43 9.08 17.68
CA ARG A 650 37.46 9.62 18.60
C ARG A 650 38.65 8.68 18.75
N GLU A 651 38.41 7.37 18.85
CA GLU A 651 39.46 6.34 18.96
C GLU A 651 40.49 6.43 17.82
N VAL A 652 40.03 6.67 16.59
CA VAL A 652 40.90 6.87 15.42
C VAL A 652 41.39 8.32 15.23
N GLY A 653 41.09 9.24 16.14
CA GLY A 653 41.67 10.58 16.18
C GLY A 653 40.79 11.73 15.65
N ALA A 654 39.51 11.50 15.34
CA ALA A 654 38.59 12.60 15.07
C ALA A 654 38.34 13.44 16.35
N LYS A 655 38.29 14.77 16.20
CA LYS A 655 38.06 15.71 17.31
C LYS A 655 36.61 16.18 17.37
N THR A 656 36.00 16.38 16.20
CA THR A 656 34.64 16.86 16.04
C THR A 656 33.83 15.85 15.24
N TYR A 657 32.63 15.56 15.71
CA TYR A 657 31.68 14.66 15.09
C TYR A 657 30.37 15.40 14.88
N ILE A 658 29.77 15.25 13.70
CA ILE A 658 28.46 15.80 13.35
C ILE A 658 27.62 14.64 12.82
N GLU A 659 26.49 14.39 13.46
CA GLU A 659 25.55 13.35 13.10
C GLU A 659 24.37 13.93 12.34
N ASP A 660 24.02 13.30 11.22
CA ASP A 660 22.84 13.60 10.42
C ASP A 660 22.19 12.28 9.98
N VAL A 661 21.52 11.63 10.93
CA VAL A 661 20.86 10.33 10.72
C VAL A 661 19.35 10.47 10.84
N VAL A 662 18.62 10.00 9.83
CA VAL A 662 17.15 10.01 9.81
C VAL A 662 16.63 8.67 9.29
N GLY A 663 15.67 8.09 10.01
CA GLY A 663 15.05 6.82 9.63
C GLY A 663 14.33 6.89 8.28
N GLY A 664 14.48 5.87 7.44
CA GLY A 664 13.85 5.81 6.10
C GLY A 664 14.44 6.76 5.05
N ARG A 665 15.37 7.66 5.41
CA ARG A 665 15.98 8.63 4.49
C ARG A 665 16.66 7.92 3.29
N SER A 666 16.57 8.54 2.12
CA SER A 666 17.33 8.18 0.92
C SER A 666 18.11 9.40 0.37
N SER A 667 18.79 9.25 -0.78
CA SER A 667 19.46 10.36 -1.46
C SER A 667 18.52 11.47 -1.96
N MET A 668 17.27 11.15 -2.33
CA MET A 668 16.36 12.09 -3.01
C MET A 668 14.95 12.19 -2.39
N GLU A 669 14.43 11.12 -1.81
CA GLU A 669 13.10 11.13 -1.21
C GLU A 669 13.16 11.75 0.20
N ARG A 670 12.26 12.70 0.47
CA ARG A 670 12.01 13.17 1.84
C ARG A 670 11.12 12.17 2.58
N VAL A 671 11.29 12.10 3.89
CA VAL A 671 10.47 11.25 4.78
C VAL A 671 10.00 12.11 5.95
N ASN A 672 8.70 12.14 6.22
CA ASN A 672 8.09 12.90 7.33
C ASN A 672 8.52 14.38 7.35
N ASP A 673 8.49 15.03 6.19
CA ASP A 673 8.98 16.40 5.91
C ASP A 673 10.48 16.65 6.21
N GLN A 674 11.25 15.64 6.64
CA GLN A 674 12.68 15.76 6.84
C GLN A 674 13.43 15.87 5.51
N PRO A 675 14.53 16.65 5.46
CA PRO A 675 15.35 16.77 4.25
C PRO A 675 15.94 15.42 3.86
N ASN A 676 15.97 15.15 2.56
CA ASN A 676 16.69 14.02 1.98
C ASN A 676 18.21 14.21 2.17
N ALA A 677 19.02 13.17 1.91
CA ALA A 677 20.47 13.28 2.15
C ALA A 677 21.14 14.35 1.27
N THR A 678 20.68 14.58 0.03
CA THR A 678 21.24 15.63 -0.85
C THR A 678 20.99 17.03 -0.27
N GLU A 679 19.74 17.32 0.09
CA GLU A 679 19.32 18.60 0.67
C GLU A 679 20.02 18.88 2.01
N SER A 680 20.23 17.84 2.82
CA SER A 680 20.89 17.95 4.11
C SER A 680 22.38 18.22 3.97
N ILE A 681 23.07 17.50 3.07
CA ILE A 681 24.47 17.77 2.69
C ILE A 681 24.62 19.20 2.20
N GLU A 682 23.84 19.62 1.21
CA GLU A 682 23.88 21.00 0.71
C GLU A 682 23.57 22.03 1.81
N GLY A 683 22.61 21.73 2.68
CA GLY A 683 22.25 22.58 3.81
C GLY A 683 23.40 22.74 4.80
N ALA A 684 24.15 21.68 5.08
CA ALA A 684 25.35 21.72 5.91
C ALA A 684 26.49 22.48 5.23
N LEU A 685 26.71 22.29 3.92
CA LEU A 685 27.70 23.05 3.13
C LEU A 685 27.37 24.55 3.13
N ARG A 686 26.09 24.94 2.96
CA ARG A 686 25.62 26.34 3.06
C ARG A 686 25.85 26.94 4.45
N ARG A 687 25.95 26.12 5.51
CA ARG A 687 26.31 26.55 6.88
C ARG A 687 27.82 26.54 7.14
N GLY A 688 28.66 26.30 6.12
CA GLY A 688 30.12 26.28 6.24
C GLY A 688 30.68 24.99 6.88
N VAL A 689 29.91 23.90 6.89
CA VAL A 689 30.39 22.61 7.42
C VAL A 689 31.35 21.95 6.43
N HIS A 690 32.59 21.74 6.87
CA HIS A 690 33.63 21.06 6.10
C HIS A 690 34.35 20.00 6.93
N GLY A 691 34.74 18.90 6.29
CA GLY A 691 35.41 17.78 6.95
C GLY A 691 35.46 16.54 6.07
N CYS A 692 35.63 15.38 6.70
CA CYS A 692 35.47 14.08 6.03
C CYS A 692 34.03 13.60 6.18
N TRP A 693 33.43 13.18 5.09
CA TRP A 693 32.05 12.73 5.02
C TRP A 693 31.99 11.21 5.03
N VAL A 694 31.27 10.63 5.99
CA VAL A 694 30.90 9.21 5.96
C VAL A 694 29.44 9.14 5.53
N ILE A 695 29.21 8.64 4.31
CA ILE A 695 27.88 8.51 3.73
C ILE A 695 27.42 7.08 3.94
N ALA A 696 26.70 6.82 5.04
CA ALA A 696 26.12 5.52 5.38
C ALA A 696 24.69 5.41 4.83
N MET A 697 24.57 5.61 3.51
CA MET A 697 23.32 5.64 2.75
C MET A 697 23.32 4.57 1.65
N GLY A 698 22.13 4.18 1.19
CA GLY A 698 21.96 3.42 -0.06
C GLY A 698 20.96 2.27 0.03
N ILE A 699 20.65 1.82 1.24
CA ILE A 699 19.68 0.74 1.49
C ILE A 699 18.27 1.19 1.09
N ASN A 700 17.86 2.39 1.49
CA ASN A 700 16.57 2.94 1.06
C ASN A 700 16.59 3.42 -0.41
N ASP A 701 17.74 3.83 -0.95
CA ASP A 701 17.85 4.19 -2.37
C ASP A 701 17.67 2.99 -3.31
N THR A 702 18.23 1.83 -2.95
CA THR A 702 17.99 0.58 -3.68
C THR A 702 16.56 0.13 -3.53
N ALA A 703 16.00 0.13 -2.31
CA ALA A 703 14.61 -0.20 -2.08
C ALA A 703 13.66 0.69 -2.88
N ASN A 704 13.90 2.00 -2.90
CA ASN A 704 13.12 2.96 -3.67
C ASN A 704 13.23 2.67 -5.18
N VAL A 705 14.43 2.44 -5.72
CA VAL A 705 14.61 2.12 -7.15
C VAL A 705 13.90 0.81 -7.54
N GLU A 706 13.98 -0.25 -6.74
CA GLU A 706 13.29 -1.53 -7.03
C GLU A 706 11.76 -1.40 -7.02
N VAL A 707 11.21 -0.49 -6.22
CA VAL A 707 9.77 -0.14 -6.26
C VAL A 707 9.44 0.99 -7.25
N GLY A 708 10.35 1.37 -8.14
CA GLY A 708 10.08 2.34 -9.22
C GLY A 708 10.26 3.82 -8.85
N GLY A 709 10.97 4.10 -7.75
CA GLY A 709 11.39 5.43 -7.33
C GLY A 709 12.27 6.15 -8.36
N ALA A 710 12.30 7.48 -8.28
CA ALA A 710 12.84 8.32 -9.35
C ALA A 710 14.36 8.16 -9.57
N GLY A 711 14.80 8.18 -10.83
CA GLY A 711 16.22 8.27 -11.20
C GLY A 711 17.05 6.98 -10.96
N PRO A 712 17.98 6.65 -11.89
CA PRO A 712 18.83 5.47 -11.74
C PRO A 712 19.84 5.63 -10.60
N VAL A 713 20.34 4.51 -10.08
CA VAL A 713 21.29 4.48 -8.95
C VAL A 713 22.54 5.34 -9.19
N ASP A 714 23.11 5.33 -10.41
CA ASP A 714 24.26 6.19 -10.75
C ASP A 714 23.93 7.70 -10.58
N MET A 715 22.70 8.14 -10.87
CA MET A 715 22.26 9.53 -10.66
C MET A 715 22.12 9.87 -9.17
N ARG A 716 21.59 8.95 -8.37
CA ARG A 716 21.44 9.10 -6.92
C ARG A 716 22.80 9.26 -6.22
N ILE A 717 23.76 8.42 -6.60
CA ILE A 717 25.15 8.52 -6.14
C ILE A 717 25.79 9.84 -6.59
N ASP A 718 25.61 10.22 -7.85
CA ASP A 718 26.12 11.48 -8.38
C ASP A 718 25.54 12.72 -7.66
N ASN A 719 24.26 12.70 -7.27
CA ASN A 719 23.63 13.82 -6.56
C ASN A 719 24.23 14.04 -5.16
N LEU A 720 24.61 12.98 -4.45
CA LEU A 720 25.29 13.07 -3.16
C LEU A 720 26.77 13.46 -3.28
N LEU A 721 27.45 13.06 -4.37
CA LEU A 721 28.88 13.33 -4.55
C LEU A 721 29.21 14.67 -5.21
N LYS A 722 28.34 15.21 -6.08
CA LYS A 722 28.57 16.50 -6.75
C LYS A 722 28.80 17.67 -5.77
N PRO A 723 28.02 17.85 -4.69
CA PRO A 723 28.29 18.92 -3.70
C PRO A 723 29.57 18.68 -2.87
N LEU A 724 30.05 17.44 -2.82
CA LEU A 724 31.20 17.02 -2.00
C LEU A 724 32.53 16.97 -2.77
N VAL A 725 32.57 17.40 -4.04
CA VAL A 725 33.82 17.47 -4.82
C VAL A 725 34.88 18.26 -4.06
N GLY A 726 36.06 17.64 -3.89
CA GLY A 726 37.18 18.21 -3.13
C GLY A 726 37.19 17.90 -1.63
N GLN A 727 36.11 17.37 -1.06
CA GLN A 727 36.07 16.89 0.33
C GLN A 727 36.26 15.37 0.41
N PRO A 728 36.99 14.82 1.40
CA PRO A 728 37.13 13.38 1.56
C PRO A 728 35.78 12.71 1.82
N VAL A 729 35.43 11.68 1.04
CA VAL A 729 34.21 10.88 1.22
C VAL A 729 34.56 9.42 1.47
N LEU A 730 34.01 8.82 2.52
CA LEU A 730 33.97 7.37 2.73
C LEU A 730 32.53 6.89 2.58
N TRP A 731 32.28 5.91 1.72
CA TRP A 731 30.95 5.36 1.49
C TRP A 731 30.97 3.82 1.64
N PRO A 732 30.39 3.27 2.73
CA PRO A 732 30.24 1.84 2.90
C PRO A 732 29.23 1.23 1.90
N THR A 733 29.55 0.05 1.36
CA THR A 733 28.61 -0.76 0.55
C THR A 733 27.42 -1.22 1.39
N VAL A 734 26.31 -1.53 0.71
CA VAL A 734 25.04 -1.91 1.33
C VAL A 734 24.75 -3.40 1.15
N ILE A 735 24.10 -4.01 2.15
CA ILE A 735 23.68 -5.42 2.13
C ILE A 735 22.54 -5.62 3.12
N THR A 736 21.67 -6.60 2.85
CA THR A 736 20.59 -7.04 3.73
C THR A 736 20.75 -8.52 4.07
N ASN A 737 20.04 -9.03 5.08
CA ASN A 737 20.10 -10.45 5.41
C ASN A 737 19.65 -11.30 4.21
N ARG A 738 20.29 -12.45 3.97
CA ARG A 738 19.93 -13.38 2.88
C ARG A 738 18.53 -13.99 3.05
N LEU A 739 17.99 -13.99 4.27
CA LEU A 739 16.65 -14.43 4.63
C LEU A 739 15.63 -13.28 4.68
N ASN A 740 16.00 -12.07 4.26
CA ASN A 740 15.08 -10.94 4.17
C ASN A 740 13.97 -11.24 3.13
N GLU A 741 12.72 -11.40 3.59
CA GLU A 741 11.58 -11.70 2.73
C GLU A 741 11.06 -10.47 1.95
N ASN A 742 11.59 -9.28 2.20
CA ASN A 742 11.12 -8.04 1.57
C ASN A 742 11.77 -7.83 0.17
N PRO A 743 11.00 -7.92 -0.93
CA PRO A 743 11.54 -7.89 -2.29
C PRO A 743 12.10 -6.52 -2.72
N ALA A 744 11.73 -5.42 -2.05
CA ALA A 744 12.35 -4.12 -2.32
C ALA A 744 13.80 -4.08 -1.82
N TYR A 745 14.09 -4.78 -0.73
CA TYR A 745 15.40 -4.81 -0.08
C TYR A 745 16.22 -6.02 -0.57
N ASP A 746 16.11 -6.31 -1.87
CA ASP A 746 16.76 -7.43 -2.54
C ASP A 746 18.29 -7.25 -2.59
N ASN A 747 19.00 -8.33 -2.27
CA ASN A 747 20.45 -8.34 -2.31
C ASN A 747 21.03 -8.24 -3.75
N GLY A 748 20.26 -8.56 -4.79
CA GLY A 748 20.62 -8.25 -6.19
C GLY A 748 20.65 -6.74 -6.47
N ALA A 749 19.63 -6.01 -6.02
CA ALA A 749 19.59 -4.55 -6.06
C ALA A 749 20.75 -3.91 -5.27
N MET A 750 21.01 -4.42 -4.06
CA MET A 750 22.17 -4.01 -3.24
C MET A 750 23.50 -4.22 -3.99
N ARG A 751 23.69 -5.37 -4.67
CA ARG A 751 24.86 -5.63 -5.53
C ARG A 751 24.94 -4.68 -6.72
N ASN A 752 23.82 -4.30 -7.34
CA ASN A 752 23.78 -3.30 -8.42
C ASN A 752 24.25 -1.93 -7.93
N PHE A 753 23.79 -1.50 -6.75
CA PHE A 753 24.23 -0.24 -6.12
C PHE A 753 25.71 -0.27 -5.74
N ASN A 754 26.18 -1.34 -5.11
CA ASN A 754 27.60 -1.48 -4.75
C ASN A 754 28.50 -1.38 -5.98
N ARG A 755 28.11 -2.01 -7.10
CA ARG A 755 28.83 -1.86 -8.38
C ARG A 755 28.78 -0.44 -8.92
N ALA A 756 27.64 0.26 -8.83
CA ALA A 756 27.53 1.66 -9.24
C ALA A 756 28.42 2.59 -8.38
N LEU A 757 28.46 2.37 -7.08
CA LEU A 757 29.29 3.11 -6.12
C LEU A 757 30.79 2.91 -6.41
N VAL A 758 31.21 1.67 -6.70
CA VAL A 758 32.60 1.38 -7.12
C VAL A 758 32.91 1.99 -8.50
N ARG A 759 31.95 2.05 -9.45
CA ARG A 759 32.15 2.77 -10.72
C ARG A 759 32.32 4.27 -10.51
N ALA A 760 31.59 4.86 -9.55
CA ALA A 760 31.66 6.29 -9.25
C ALA A 760 33.07 6.76 -8.82
N CYS A 761 33.93 5.87 -8.31
CA CYS A 761 35.36 6.12 -8.09
C CYS A 761 36.08 6.73 -9.30
N LYS A 762 35.71 6.35 -10.53
CA LYS A 762 36.29 6.90 -11.76
C LYS A 762 35.86 8.34 -12.04
N ARG A 763 34.72 8.77 -11.47
CA ARG A 763 34.13 10.12 -11.61
C ARG A 763 34.53 11.05 -10.45
N TYR A 764 34.71 10.51 -9.24
CA TYR A 764 35.01 11.28 -8.02
C TYR A 764 36.29 10.77 -7.34
N PRO A 765 37.48 11.35 -7.63
CA PRO A 765 38.75 10.92 -7.04
C PRO A 765 38.83 11.05 -5.50
N ASN A 766 37.94 11.85 -4.92
CA ASN A 766 37.77 12.05 -3.48
C ASN A 766 36.83 11.03 -2.80
N LEU A 767 36.24 10.09 -3.55
CA LEU A 767 35.49 8.97 -3.01
C LEU A 767 36.44 7.83 -2.58
N ARG A 768 36.11 7.19 -1.47
CA ARG A 768 36.64 5.89 -1.03
C ARG A 768 35.46 5.01 -0.61
N VAL A 769 35.43 3.79 -1.10
CA VAL A 769 34.37 2.80 -0.87
C VAL A 769 34.88 1.77 0.13
N TYR A 770 34.05 1.43 1.10
CA TYR A 770 34.34 0.39 2.09
C TYR A 770 33.41 -0.81 1.87
N ASP A 771 33.95 -2.02 1.71
CA ASP A 771 33.17 -3.23 1.46
C ASP A 771 32.54 -3.83 2.73
N TRP A 772 31.69 -3.03 3.39
CA TRP A 772 30.86 -3.47 4.50
C TRP A 772 30.01 -4.70 4.13
N ALA A 773 29.53 -4.78 2.89
CA ALA A 773 28.78 -5.91 2.36
C ALA A 773 29.55 -7.24 2.40
N GLY A 774 30.85 -7.23 2.07
CA GLY A 774 31.72 -8.39 2.18
C GLY A 774 32.05 -8.81 3.62
N GLU A 775 31.98 -7.90 4.58
CA GLU A 775 32.32 -8.13 5.99
C GLU A 775 31.11 -8.37 6.92
N THR A 776 29.87 -8.23 6.45
CA THR A 776 28.66 -8.32 7.29
C THR A 776 28.23 -9.78 7.53
N GLU A 777 28.20 -10.20 8.80
CA GLU A 777 27.69 -11.53 9.18
C GLU A 777 26.15 -11.56 9.27
N GLN A 778 25.55 -12.73 9.03
CA GLN A 778 24.08 -12.85 8.94
C GLN A 778 23.38 -12.81 10.30
N ASN A 779 24.05 -13.25 11.36
CA ASN A 779 23.62 -13.18 12.77
C ASN A 779 23.64 -11.74 13.34
N TRP A 780 24.22 -10.77 12.63
CA TRP A 780 24.23 -9.38 13.05
C TRP A 780 22.94 -8.63 12.72
N PHE A 781 22.01 -9.21 11.96
CA PHE A 781 20.72 -8.59 11.63
C PHE A 781 19.62 -8.97 12.64
N GLN A 782 18.73 -8.02 12.96
CA GLN A 782 17.57 -8.26 13.83
C GLN A 782 16.26 -8.55 13.06
N ASP A 783 16.06 -7.89 11.90
CA ASP A 783 14.79 -7.89 11.15
C ASP A 783 14.98 -8.01 9.62
N GLY A 784 16.21 -8.33 9.19
CA GLY A 784 16.58 -8.45 7.79
C GLY A 784 17.27 -7.21 7.20
N VAL A 785 17.12 -6.04 7.82
CA VAL A 785 17.69 -4.76 7.33
C VAL A 785 18.53 -4.07 8.40
N HIS A 786 17.99 -3.96 9.62
CA HIS A 786 18.64 -3.37 10.78
C HIS A 786 19.48 -4.40 11.54
N TYR A 787 20.41 -3.90 12.35
CA TYR A 787 21.36 -4.73 13.07
C TYR A 787 20.92 -5.02 14.51
N THR A 788 21.53 -6.03 15.14
CA THR A 788 21.52 -6.26 16.59
C THR A 788 22.53 -5.33 17.27
N GLU A 789 22.52 -5.21 18.61
CA GLU A 789 23.53 -4.44 19.36
C GLU A 789 24.96 -4.81 18.93
N ALA A 790 25.27 -6.11 18.85
CA ALA A 790 26.58 -6.59 18.42
C ALA A 790 26.90 -6.16 16.98
N GLY A 791 25.93 -6.24 16.06
CA GLY A 791 26.08 -5.78 14.69
C GLY A 791 26.34 -4.27 14.57
N TYR A 792 25.64 -3.46 15.36
CA TYR A 792 25.87 -2.00 15.40
C TYR A 792 27.23 -1.62 15.99
N VAL A 793 27.69 -2.33 17.05
CA VAL A 793 29.03 -2.14 17.62
C VAL A 793 30.12 -2.47 16.59
N GLU A 794 29.97 -3.56 15.85
CA GLU A 794 30.91 -3.91 14.77
C GLU A 794 30.85 -2.93 13.60
N ARG A 795 29.66 -2.47 13.18
CA ARG A 795 29.50 -1.45 12.13
C ARG A 795 30.20 -0.14 12.51
N ALA A 796 29.98 0.35 13.74
CA ALA A 796 30.64 1.54 14.27
C ALA A 796 32.16 1.40 14.32
N ARG A 797 32.66 0.26 14.85
CA ARG A 797 34.10 -0.02 14.94
C ARG A 797 34.74 -0.08 13.54
N ARG A 798 34.15 -0.81 12.60
CA ARG A 798 34.73 -1.01 11.26
C ARG A 798 34.65 0.25 10.40
N PHE A 799 33.61 1.07 10.52
CA PHE A 799 33.54 2.37 9.82
C PHE A 799 34.65 3.33 10.27
N ALA A 800 34.97 3.38 11.57
CA ALA A 800 36.09 4.18 12.06
C ALA A 800 37.45 3.65 11.58
N VAL A 801 37.67 2.33 11.59
CA VAL A 801 38.89 1.69 11.05
C VAL A 801 39.04 1.92 9.55
N ALA A 802 37.95 1.84 8.78
CA ALA A 802 37.94 2.11 7.34
C ALA A 802 38.29 3.58 7.06
N LEU A 803 37.76 4.53 7.84
CA LEU A 803 38.10 5.96 7.74
C LEU A 803 39.58 6.22 8.02
N ALA A 804 40.14 5.58 9.05
CA ALA A 804 41.57 5.66 9.37
C ALA A 804 42.47 5.04 8.29
N THR A 805 42.03 3.95 7.68
CA THR A 805 42.78 3.23 6.64
C THR A 805 42.75 3.97 5.30
N MET A 806 41.59 4.50 4.90
CA MET A 806 41.43 5.23 3.63
C MET A 806 41.94 6.67 3.69
N TYR A 807 41.94 7.28 4.88
CA TYR A 807 42.42 8.64 5.10
C TYR A 807 43.40 8.71 6.29
N PRO A 808 44.60 8.09 6.16
CA PRO A 808 45.59 8.03 7.23
C PRO A 808 46.12 9.40 7.64
N ALA A 809 46.59 9.51 8.88
CA ALA A 809 47.28 10.67 9.43
C ALA A 809 48.77 10.78 9.04
N THR A 810 49.30 9.78 8.31
CA THR A 810 50.69 9.68 7.86
C THR A 810 50.79 9.74 6.33
N ASP A 811 51.97 10.06 5.79
CA ASP A 811 52.27 10.14 4.35
C ASP A 811 52.35 8.76 3.66
N LEU A 812 51.41 7.87 3.97
CA LEU A 812 51.25 6.59 3.27
C LEU A 812 50.62 6.84 1.89
N PRO A 813 51.00 6.06 0.86
CA PRO A 813 50.41 6.18 -0.47
C PRO A 813 48.89 5.96 -0.38
N PRO A 814 48.09 6.70 -1.18
CA PRO A 814 46.64 6.62 -1.09
C PRO A 814 46.18 5.20 -1.41
N ALA A 815 45.43 4.60 -0.48
CA ALA A 815 44.73 3.35 -0.75
C ALA A 815 43.86 3.49 -2.01
N GLY A 816 43.79 2.39 -2.78
CA GLY A 816 42.91 2.27 -3.94
C GLY A 816 41.45 2.55 -3.56
N CYS A 817 40.58 2.76 -4.54
CA CYS A 817 39.25 3.28 -4.22
C CYS A 817 38.40 2.36 -3.33
N VAL A 818 38.65 1.04 -3.31
CA VAL A 818 37.87 0.06 -2.54
C VAL A 818 38.73 -0.58 -1.45
N LEU A 819 38.26 -0.52 -0.20
CA LEU A 819 38.80 -1.27 0.94
C LEU A 819 37.90 -2.47 1.19
N LYS A 820 38.41 -3.69 0.99
CA LYS A 820 37.61 -4.93 1.07
C LYS A 820 37.49 -5.55 2.47
N SER A 821 38.47 -5.32 3.32
CA SER A 821 38.57 -5.90 4.65
C SER A 821 39.13 -4.87 5.62
N THR A 822 38.69 -4.86 6.87
CA THR A 822 39.31 -4.13 7.99
C THR A 822 40.23 -5.00 8.85
N SER A 823 40.42 -6.26 8.45
CA SER A 823 41.08 -7.32 9.22
C SER A 823 42.37 -7.86 8.61
N GLU A 824 42.59 -7.72 7.29
CA GLU A 824 43.83 -8.20 6.63
C GLU A 824 44.90 -7.09 6.53
N VAL A 825 46.12 -7.44 6.95
CA VAL A 825 47.32 -6.60 6.78
C VAL A 825 48.25 -7.33 5.81
N VAL A 826 48.55 -6.73 4.64
CA VAL A 826 49.64 -7.20 3.79
C VAL A 826 50.89 -6.39 4.14
N PRO A 827 51.96 -7.01 4.67
CA PRO A 827 53.21 -6.31 4.88
C PRO A 827 53.85 -5.93 3.53
N PRO A 828 54.59 -4.82 3.43
CA PRO A 828 55.28 -4.47 2.21
C PRO A 828 56.32 -5.55 1.88
N GLN A 829 56.19 -6.16 0.69
CA GLN A 829 57.23 -7.00 0.11
C GLN A 829 58.40 -6.09 -0.34
N PRO A 830 59.66 -6.41 0.03
CA PRO A 830 60.85 -5.80 -0.57
C PRO A 830 61.14 -6.34 -1.98
#